data_AF-A0AAV6LFD9-F1
#
_entry.id   AF-A0AAV6LFD9-F1
#
_cell.length_a   1.000
_cell.length_b   1.000
_cell.length_c   1.000
_cell.angle_alpha   90.00
_cell.angle_beta   90.00
_cell.angle_gamma   90.00
#
_symmetry.space_group_name_H-M   'P 1'
#
loop_
_entity.id
_entity.type
_entity.pdbx_description
1 polymer ?
#
loop_
_entity_poly.entity_id
_entity_poly.type
_entity_poly.pdbx_seq_one_letter_code
_entity_poly.pdbx_strand_id
1 'polypeptide(L)'
;MTKSRWRESIRCLGSSHTDQEKDEQLRKTKLEVDDKVAKIFKLIKNKNQRKKDGNSTKDSELVELIEDFHKQYQSLYLLYDNLRGEVKEKVLSLENKESSSSTSSSDAESDSFYSVDEASSRSSPKHDHLQKVRDEFKHKLETSTSEFVDLRNKLNSMTEEKEAIHSEYMISLSKIEESESIIKELRNKVEITESTKQKLVDECMQLKEKLVERENELLSLTKADQVHQPKVPNRIKGLERQISSLKLERKNLRSQKRELEEKAKAQGMETKQLREENSGLQARILELEKTSKEKEDELLVLMTKLDESGRISDSKVQDLIKRVKDLQLEVDSMMTQKEEIDELVLRSKQLEEENSDLQTRIAKLELISKEKEETVSALQRKVEGNESSSKSEIEDFMARANGYKGEINELVLRSKQLEEENSGLQTRIAELELASKEKEETISALVRKIEENERSSKSEIEDLMARANGLQLEVDTLRSQKGILEEQVVVKSNEASNQVKGFMDQVNVLQQELHSLSSQKSESELTIEKVTQEISDFLLQIENLREKLERKTMDLQIMLQEKEGLQRKVKDLELEVSSIRNQKSEVEEKVRVEKEELHVRVTEFEESFSVLENDSSTQIKALGVELKNLQQELDSLHAEKTQLQLETVREKQELSENLALMGKQNIELTSKISEQQKSLKGQEDAINKLHEEHNHSKSQYLIAEKKIEETAEEFCKKFEDSLRIMSRRIRVAEQLHLENKDVYVKTKEKYEKENKELNEIVKTTEFAVKKMKEITLTANDALFGLDTVALKFEECSGNFMNRISKASCEVLFAKDWVRRKNNAIKHVQEDVDCLLVQLDTKEAEVLGLREKVWKLENKARELEKMVKENEEGMLGMGEEKREAIRQLCVWIDYHRSRSDYLKKVLTEMSAVRSHRTS
;
A
#
# COMPACT_ATOMS: atom_id res chain seq x y z
N MET A 1 27.28 71.98 49.36
CA MET A 1 27.25 72.25 50.81
C MET A 1 26.83 70.98 51.54
N THR A 2 27.76 70.07 51.79
CA THR A 2 28.55 69.91 53.04
C THR A 2 27.79 69.24 54.18
N LYS A 3 27.93 67.91 54.15
CA LYS A 3 27.76 66.86 55.16
C LYS A 3 28.54 67.09 56.48
N SER A 4 28.88 68.32 56.85
CA SER A 4 29.78 68.64 57.97
C SER A 4 29.12 69.25 59.21
N ARG A 5 27.88 69.77 59.14
CA ARG A 5 27.31 70.53 60.27
C ARG A 5 26.35 69.79 61.22
N TRP A 6 26.18 68.49 61.03
CA TRP A 6 25.47 67.60 61.97
C TRP A 6 26.39 66.56 62.65
N ARG A 7 27.67 66.50 62.22
CA ARG A 7 28.69 65.60 62.80
C ARG A 7 29.56 66.25 63.87
N GLU A 8 29.51 67.58 64.01
CA GLU A 8 30.30 68.32 65.01
C GLU A 8 29.53 68.61 66.31
N SER A 9 28.19 68.69 66.27
CA SER A 9 27.39 68.90 67.50
C SER A 9 27.19 67.67 68.39
N ILE A 10 27.57 66.46 67.92
CA ILE A 10 27.55 65.23 68.75
C ILE A 10 28.95 64.92 69.33
N ARG A 11 29.99 65.69 68.98
CA ARG A 11 31.36 65.47 69.50
C ARG A 11 31.65 66.21 70.81
N CYS A 12 30.75 67.05 71.32
CA CYS A 12 31.04 67.93 72.46
C CYS A 12 30.31 67.60 73.78
N LEU A 13 29.68 66.44 73.94
CA LEU A 13 29.00 66.04 75.19
C LEU A 13 29.42 64.64 75.71
N GLY A 14 30.67 64.25 75.46
CA GLY A 14 31.21 62.97 75.96
C GLY A 14 32.72 62.98 76.19
N SER A 15 33.32 64.14 76.46
CA SER A 15 34.76 64.28 76.71
C SER A 15 35.06 64.61 78.17
N SER A 16 34.64 63.73 79.07
CA SER A 16 35.32 63.59 80.35
C SER A 16 35.11 62.17 80.85
N HIS A 17 36.18 61.38 80.74
CA HIS A 17 36.39 60.05 81.31
C HIS A 17 35.90 58.85 80.48
N THR A 18 36.60 58.57 79.38
CA THR A 18 36.87 57.19 78.97
C THR A 18 38.37 56.92 79.02
N ASP A 19 38.70 55.88 79.77
CA ASP A 19 40.04 55.36 80.02
C ASP A 19 40.65 54.89 78.69
N GLN A 20 41.69 55.58 78.21
CA GLN A 20 42.31 55.35 76.90
C GLN A 20 42.85 53.91 76.77
N GLU A 21 43.14 53.25 77.89
CA GLU A 21 43.56 51.85 77.95
C GLU A 21 42.41 50.87 77.65
N LYS A 22 41.16 51.21 77.97
CA LYS A 22 39.97 50.38 77.71
C LYS A 22 39.52 50.43 76.24
N ASP A 23 39.65 51.58 75.59
CA ASP A 23 39.37 51.71 74.15
C ASP A 23 40.41 50.96 73.31
N GLU A 24 41.67 50.91 73.74
CA GLU A 24 42.73 50.13 73.11
C GLU A 24 42.50 48.60 73.28
N GLN A 25 42.04 48.17 74.47
CA GLN A 25 41.65 46.79 74.74
C GLN A 25 40.42 46.37 73.92
N LEU A 26 39.40 47.23 73.78
CA LEU A 26 38.23 46.98 72.93
C LEU A 26 38.60 46.87 71.44
N ARG A 27 39.60 47.64 70.99
CA ARG A 27 40.08 47.54 69.60
C ARG A 27 40.85 46.25 69.34
N LYS A 28 41.64 45.77 70.32
CA LYS A 28 42.33 44.48 70.24
C LYS A 28 41.35 43.30 70.24
N THR A 29 40.36 43.30 71.14
CA THR A 29 39.34 42.23 71.18
C THR A 29 38.46 42.23 69.94
N LYS A 30 38.12 43.41 69.40
CA LYS A 30 37.40 43.52 68.12
C LYS A 30 38.19 42.95 66.94
N LEU A 31 39.50 43.25 66.85
CA LEU A 31 40.36 42.67 65.81
C LEU A 31 40.50 41.14 65.96
N GLU A 32 40.61 40.63 67.18
CA GLU A 32 40.71 39.20 67.47
C GLU A 32 39.41 38.43 67.17
N VAL A 33 38.27 39.07 67.41
CA VAL A 33 36.93 38.60 67.03
C VAL A 33 36.76 38.58 65.50
N ASP A 34 37.16 39.65 64.80
CA ASP A 34 37.09 39.73 63.34
C ASP A 34 38.00 38.67 62.64
N ASP A 35 39.17 38.37 63.20
CA ASP A 35 40.11 37.36 62.68
C ASP A 35 39.61 35.92 62.92
N LYS A 36 38.93 35.66 64.05
CA LYS A 36 38.20 34.40 64.31
C LYS A 36 37.02 34.22 63.35
N VAL A 37 36.24 35.26 63.10
CA VAL A 37 35.13 35.24 62.11
C VAL A 37 35.64 34.96 60.69
N ALA A 38 36.79 35.52 60.31
CA ALA A 38 37.43 35.23 59.03
C ALA A 38 37.89 33.76 58.89
N LYS A 39 38.36 33.14 59.98
CA LYS A 39 38.69 31.70 60.02
C LYS A 39 37.45 30.81 59.92
N ILE A 40 36.35 31.16 60.59
CA ILE A 40 35.05 30.47 60.46
C ILE A 40 34.55 30.54 59.02
N PHE A 41 34.62 31.73 58.40
CA PHE A 41 34.23 31.91 57.00
C PHE A 41 35.08 31.08 56.03
N LYS A 42 36.39 30.91 56.29
CA LYS A 42 37.27 30.03 55.49
C LYS A 42 36.94 28.54 55.67
N LEU A 43 36.61 28.09 56.88
CA LEU A 43 36.23 26.70 57.14
C LEU A 43 34.89 26.35 56.49
N ILE A 44 33.91 27.25 56.53
CA ILE A 44 32.60 27.10 55.87
C ILE A 44 32.75 27.12 54.34
N LYS A 45 33.59 28.02 53.80
CA LYS A 45 33.81 28.14 52.34
C LYS A 45 34.49 26.90 51.74
N ASN A 46 35.36 26.23 52.49
CA ASN A 46 36.04 24.99 52.06
C ASN A 46 35.15 23.74 52.13
N LYS A 47 33.99 23.79 52.81
CA LYS A 47 33.04 22.66 52.91
C LYS A 47 32.24 22.43 51.61
N ASN A 48 32.19 23.42 50.72
CA ASN A 48 31.44 23.38 49.44
C ASN A 48 32.24 22.86 48.24
N GLN A 49 33.51 22.47 48.41
CA GLN A 49 34.35 21.87 47.36
C GLN A 49 35.00 20.57 47.82
N ARG A 50 34.22 19.48 47.89
CA ARG A 50 34.59 18.07 47.59
C ARG A 50 33.52 17.13 48.16
N LYS A 51 32.85 16.38 47.28
CA LYS A 51 32.05 15.22 47.67
C LYS A 51 32.97 14.08 48.11
N LYS A 52 32.56 13.36 49.16
CA LYS A 52 33.15 12.14 49.74
C LYS A 52 34.52 12.32 50.43
N ASP A 53 34.51 12.52 51.74
CA ASP A 53 34.73 11.45 52.72
C ASP A 53 34.60 12.02 54.14
N GLY A 54 34.07 11.22 55.06
CA GLY A 54 33.84 11.60 56.44
C GLY A 54 35.15 11.89 57.17
N ASN A 55 35.27 13.09 57.74
CA ASN A 55 36.27 13.36 58.77
C ASN A 55 35.65 14.28 59.82
N SER A 56 35.17 13.68 60.91
CA SER A 56 34.47 14.32 62.04
C SER A 56 35.35 15.23 62.91
N THR A 57 36.64 15.35 62.61
CA THR A 57 37.59 16.20 63.34
C THR A 57 37.42 17.69 63.02
N LYS A 58 37.07 18.06 61.79
CA LYS A 58 36.90 19.48 61.39
C LYS A 58 35.58 20.11 61.84
N ASP A 59 34.56 19.28 62.04
CA ASP A 59 33.28 19.72 62.56
C ASP A 59 33.34 19.94 64.08
N SER A 60 34.19 19.19 64.80
CA SER A 60 34.48 19.42 66.23
C SER A 60 35.21 20.75 66.46
N GLU A 61 36.22 21.09 65.64
CA GLU A 61 36.94 22.37 65.73
C GLU A 61 36.05 23.58 65.40
N LEU A 62 35.07 23.42 64.50
CA LEU A 62 34.10 24.46 64.17
C LEU A 62 33.08 24.68 65.30
N VAL A 63 32.65 23.60 65.96
CA VAL A 63 31.72 23.65 67.10
C VAL A 63 32.39 24.27 68.33
N GLU A 64 33.64 23.90 68.65
CA GLU A 64 34.38 24.54 69.75
C GLU A 64 34.59 26.05 69.52
N LEU A 65 34.85 26.48 68.28
CA LEU A 65 35.00 27.91 67.97
C LEU A 65 33.68 28.69 68.08
N ILE A 66 32.54 28.05 67.79
CA ILE A 66 31.20 28.65 67.92
C ILE A 66 30.78 28.72 69.39
N GLU A 67 31.09 27.70 70.19
CA GLU A 67 30.82 27.71 71.63
C GLU A 67 31.67 28.74 72.38
N ASP A 68 32.96 28.91 72.00
CA ASP A 68 33.82 29.96 72.55
C ASP A 68 33.29 31.36 72.23
N PHE A 69 32.78 31.57 71.00
CA PHE A 69 32.15 32.82 70.58
C PHE A 69 30.86 33.12 71.36
N HIS A 70 30.06 32.09 71.63
CA HIS A 70 28.84 32.23 72.41
C HIS A 70 29.13 32.60 73.89
N LYS A 71 30.17 32.03 74.50
CA LYS A 71 30.64 32.38 75.85
C LYS A 71 31.16 33.82 75.95
N GLN A 72 31.86 34.29 74.91
CA GLN A 72 32.34 35.68 74.85
C GLN A 72 31.17 36.67 74.67
N TYR A 73 30.16 36.33 73.87
CA TYR A 73 28.95 37.13 73.71
C TYR A 73 28.13 37.22 75.00
N GLN A 74 27.96 36.10 75.72
CA GLN A 74 27.26 36.08 77.01
C GLN A 74 27.97 36.94 78.07
N SER A 75 29.31 36.91 78.13
CA SER A 75 30.09 37.75 79.04
C SER A 75 29.94 39.25 78.74
N LEU A 76 29.86 39.63 77.46
CA LEU A 76 29.66 41.02 77.04
C LEU A 76 28.25 41.53 77.37
N TYR A 77 27.24 40.67 77.25
CA TYR A 77 25.86 40.99 77.63
C TYR A 77 25.72 41.20 79.14
N LEU A 78 26.41 40.38 79.96
CA LEU A 78 26.47 40.54 81.42
C LEU A 78 27.13 41.86 81.84
N LEU A 79 28.17 42.30 81.12
CA LEU A 79 28.82 43.59 81.35
C LEU A 79 27.91 44.79 80.99
N TYR A 80 27.13 44.66 79.92
CA TYR A 80 26.14 45.68 79.52
C TYR A 80 24.96 45.79 80.50
N ASP A 81 24.50 44.67 81.04
CA ASP A 81 23.46 44.63 82.08
C ASP A 81 23.93 45.26 83.40
N ASN A 82 25.20 45.05 83.78
CA ASN A 82 25.80 45.68 84.95
C ASN A 82 25.95 47.21 84.76
N LEU A 83 26.35 47.66 83.57
CA LEU A 83 26.42 49.10 83.23
C LEU A 83 25.03 49.77 83.20
N ARG A 84 23.98 49.05 82.79
CA ARG A 84 22.59 49.53 82.84
C ARG A 84 22.06 49.61 84.28
N GLY A 85 22.56 48.74 85.17
CA GLY A 85 22.32 48.81 86.61
C GLY A 85 22.93 50.06 87.24
N GLU A 86 24.20 50.35 86.97
CA GLU A 86 24.91 51.55 87.48
C GLU A 86 24.31 52.88 86.97
N VAL A 87 23.73 52.90 85.76
CA VAL A 87 23.03 54.09 85.24
C VAL A 87 21.67 54.29 85.91
N LYS A 88 20.96 53.21 86.30
CA LYS A 88 19.70 53.32 87.06
C LYS A 88 19.91 53.74 88.52
N GLU A 89 21.03 53.37 89.13
CA GLU A 89 21.38 53.76 90.50
C GLU A 89 21.83 55.24 90.59
N LYS A 90 22.44 55.77 89.51
CA LYS A 90 22.83 57.19 89.41
C LYS A 90 21.68 58.16 89.07
N VAL A 91 20.49 57.67 88.70
CA VAL A 91 19.32 58.49 88.34
C VAL A 91 18.35 58.71 89.52
N LEU A 92 18.55 58.06 90.67
CA LEU A 92 17.66 58.16 91.84
C LEU A 92 18.17 59.04 93.01
N SER A 93 19.14 59.94 92.77
CA SER A 93 19.70 60.83 93.83
C SER A 93 19.47 62.33 93.66
N LEU A 94 18.52 62.76 92.81
CA LEU A 94 18.13 64.18 92.68
C LEU A 94 16.61 64.34 92.51
N GLU A 95 15.85 64.13 93.58
CA GLU A 95 14.53 64.78 93.75
C GLU A 95 14.12 64.70 95.24
N ASN A 96 14.57 65.69 96.02
CA ASN A 96 14.05 66.00 97.36
C ASN A 96 14.40 67.45 97.71
N LYS A 97 13.42 68.35 97.58
CA LYS A 97 13.18 69.57 98.39
C LYS A 97 11.89 70.27 97.93
N GLU A 98 10.81 70.04 98.67
CA GLU A 98 10.11 71.02 99.55
C GLU A 98 9.11 71.91 98.77
N SER A 99 7.79 71.66 98.85
CA SER A 99 6.84 72.04 99.94
C SER A 99 6.73 73.58 100.06
N SER A 100 5.60 74.31 100.04
CA SER A 100 4.17 74.11 100.35
C SER A 100 3.46 75.39 99.84
N SER A 101 2.19 75.46 99.44
CA SER A 101 1.03 75.52 100.35
C SER A 101 -0.22 76.00 99.57
N SER A 102 -1.39 75.40 99.86
CA SER A 102 -2.78 75.96 99.96
C SER A 102 -3.33 76.89 98.86
N THR A 103 -4.59 76.83 98.39
CA THR A 103 -5.84 76.21 98.88
C THR A 103 -6.92 76.34 97.78
N SER A 104 -7.79 75.33 97.71
CA SER A 104 -9.23 75.33 97.40
C SER A 104 -9.93 76.60 96.87
N SER A 105 -10.74 76.45 95.82
CA SER A 105 -12.10 77.02 95.81
C SER A 105 -13.04 76.21 94.91
N SER A 106 -14.06 75.62 95.53
CA SER A 106 -15.27 75.05 94.92
C SER A 106 -16.16 76.12 94.29
N ASP A 107 -17.00 75.73 93.34
CA ASP A 107 -18.35 76.28 93.17
C ASP A 107 -19.28 75.18 92.62
N ALA A 108 -20.38 74.97 93.34
CA ALA A 108 -21.60 74.28 92.93
C ALA A 108 -22.76 75.21 93.30
N GLU A 109 -23.80 75.24 92.46
CA GLU A 109 -24.75 76.34 92.35
C GLU A 109 -25.74 76.59 93.50
N SER A 110 -26.01 77.89 93.68
CA SER A 110 -27.24 78.64 94.00
C SER A 110 -28.54 77.94 94.44
N ASP A 111 -29.16 78.47 95.52
CA ASP A 111 -30.52 79.06 95.46
C ASP A 111 -30.89 79.97 96.66
N SER A 112 -31.28 81.23 96.37
CA SER A 112 -32.47 81.99 96.86
C SER A 112 -32.78 82.09 98.39
N PHE A 113 -33.13 83.20 99.08
CA PHE A 113 -33.76 84.50 98.79
C PHE A 113 -33.70 85.40 100.09
N TYR A 114 -33.56 86.74 99.93
CA TYR A 114 -34.13 87.88 100.72
C TYR A 114 -33.95 87.99 102.27
N SER A 115 -33.83 89.13 102.93
CA SER A 115 -33.54 90.56 102.66
C SER A 115 -33.76 91.34 103.99
N VAL A 116 -33.33 92.61 104.04
CA VAL A 116 -33.87 93.74 104.84
C VAL A 116 -33.34 93.95 106.28
N ASP A 117 -32.57 95.06 106.41
CA ASP A 117 -32.67 96.22 107.34
C ASP A 117 -32.76 95.95 108.86
N GLU A 118 -32.33 96.80 109.80
CA GLU A 118 -31.95 98.21 109.82
C GLU A 118 -31.32 98.51 111.20
N ALA A 119 -30.59 99.63 111.29
CA ALA A 119 -30.40 100.47 112.48
C ALA A 119 -29.59 99.90 113.69
N SER A 120 -28.42 100.44 114.06
CA SER A 120 -28.18 101.80 114.62
C SER A 120 -28.99 102.03 115.91
N SER A 121 -28.51 102.51 117.05
CA SER A 121 -27.23 102.95 117.62
C SER A 121 -27.56 103.36 119.09
N ARG A 122 -26.56 103.45 119.97
CA ARG A 122 -26.34 104.55 120.96
C ARG A 122 -25.29 104.09 121.98
N SER A 123 -24.05 104.57 121.93
CA SER A 123 -23.52 105.90 122.29
C SER A 123 -23.44 106.13 123.80
N SER A 124 -22.23 106.39 124.30
CA SER A 124 -21.93 106.95 125.63
C SER A 124 -21.37 108.39 125.46
N PRO A 125 -21.19 109.19 126.53
CA PRO A 125 -22.00 110.35 126.96
C PRO A 125 -21.60 111.76 126.42
N LYS A 126 -22.61 112.66 126.38
CA LYS A 126 -22.65 114.16 126.49
C LYS A 126 -21.73 115.10 125.64
N HIS A 127 -22.44 115.88 124.79
CA HIS A 127 -22.43 117.35 124.56
C HIS A 127 -21.34 118.06 123.71
N ASP A 128 -21.83 118.62 122.59
CA ASP A 128 -21.48 119.75 121.70
C ASP A 128 -20.04 120.07 121.25
N HIS A 129 -19.76 119.73 119.97
CA HIS A 129 -19.13 120.63 118.97
C HIS A 129 -19.30 120.16 117.49
N LEU A 130 -20.40 119.48 117.13
CA LEU A 130 -20.53 118.69 115.88
C LEU A 130 -21.50 119.26 114.82
N GLN A 131 -21.12 120.35 114.13
CA GLN A 131 -21.84 120.79 112.92
C GLN A 131 -20.94 120.91 111.67
N LYS A 132 -19.61 121.04 111.82
CA LYS A 132 -18.66 121.13 110.68
C LYS A 132 -18.17 119.77 110.18
N VAL A 133 -18.15 118.77 111.06
CA VAL A 133 -17.75 117.38 110.76
C VAL A 133 -18.81 116.66 109.93
N ARG A 134 -20.08 117.04 110.06
CA ARG A 134 -21.20 116.36 109.39
C ARG A 134 -21.15 116.49 107.86
N ASP A 135 -20.77 117.66 107.35
CA ASP A 135 -20.74 117.92 105.91
C ASP A 135 -19.53 117.26 105.23
N GLU A 136 -18.38 117.19 105.92
CA GLU A 136 -17.22 116.40 105.45
C GLU A 136 -17.49 114.89 105.46
N PHE A 137 -18.19 114.37 106.48
CA PHE A 137 -18.56 112.95 106.51
C PHE A 137 -19.62 112.62 105.46
N LYS A 138 -20.56 113.54 105.15
CA LYS A 138 -21.54 113.34 104.07
C LYS A 138 -20.86 113.27 102.71
N HIS A 139 -19.94 114.20 102.43
CA HIS A 139 -19.22 114.22 101.15
C HIS A 139 -18.27 113.02 101.00
N LYS A 140 -17.67 112.52 102.10
CA LYS A 140 -16.89 111.26 102.10
C LYS A 140 -17.75 110.01 101.92
N LEU A 141 -18.97 110.00 102.46
CA LEU A 141 -19.90 108.88 102.32
C LEU A 141 -20.47 108.80 100.89
N GLU A 142 -20.76 109.94 100.25
CA GLU A 142 -21.16 110.03 98.84
C GLU A 142 -20.03 109.61 97.89
N THR A 143 -18.76 109.96 98.17
CA THR A 143 -17.63 109.45 97.38
C THR A 143 -17.42 107.94 97.57
N SER A 144 -17.49 107.43 98.81
CA SER A 144 -17.34 105.98 99.04
C SER A 144 -18.51 105.16 98.47
N THR A 145 -19.73 105.71 98.39
CA THR A 145 -20.86 105.01 97.76
C THR A 145 -20.75 104.99 96.24
N SER A 146 -20.24 106.06 95.61
CA SER A 146 -19.90 106.05 94.17
C SER A 146 -18.78 105.06 93.85
N GLU A 147 -17.73 105.00 94.66
CA GLU A 147 -16.64 104.02 94.51
C GLU A 147 -17.12 102.58 94.69
N PHE A 148 -18.07 102.34 95.60
CA PHE A 148 -18.65 101.01 95.81
C PHE A 148 -19.53 100.56 94.62
N VAL A 149 -20.27 101.47 93.99
CA VAL A 149 -21.03 101.20 92.77
C VAL A 149 -20.09 100.90 91.60
N ASP A 150 -18.99 101.63 91.45
CA ASP A 150 -17.98 101.36 90.42
C ASP A 150 -17.28 100.00 90.63
N LEU A 151 -16.96 99.64 91.88
CA LEU A 151 -16.42 98.32 92.20
C LEU A 151 -17.43 97.19 91.95
N ARG A 152 -18.71 97.43 92.23
CA ARG A 152 -19.79 96.46 91.94
C ARG A 152 -20.02 96.29 90.44
N ASN A 153 -19.95 97.36 89.66
CA ASN A 153 -20.01 97.29 88.20
C ASN A 153 -18.78 96.58 87.61
N LYS A 154 -17.57 96.81 88.16
CA LYS A 154 -16.37 96.04 87.81
C LYS A 154 -16.48 94.56 88.19
N LEU A 155 -17.07 94.24 89.34
CA LEU A 155 -17.29 92.86 89.77
C LEU A 155 -18.26 92.15 88.83
N ASN A 156 -19.36 92.82 88.45
CA ASN A 156 -20.33 92.30 87.48
C ASN A 156 -19.71 92.12 86.09
N SER A 157 -18.90 93.08 85.63
CA SER A 157 -18.13 92.97 84.38
C SER A 157 -17.11 91.84 84.43
N MET A 158 -16.44 91.61 85.56
CA MET A 158 -15.55 90.45 85.72
C MET A 158 -16.31 89.13 85.75
N THR A 159 -17.50 89.06 86.33
CA THR A 159 -18.32 87.83 86.32
C THR A 159 -18.83 87.52 84.92
N GLU A 160 -19.27 88.52 84.16
CA GLU A 160 -19.67 88.35 82.76
C GLU A 160 -18.48 87.89 81.88
N GLU A 161 -17.29 88.45 82.10
CA GLU A 161 -16.06 88.02 81.42
C GLU A 161 -15.64 86.60 81.83
N LYS A 162 -15.76 86.24 83.12
CA LYS A 162 -15.51 84.88 83.62
C LYS A 162 -16.47 83.87 82.98
N GLU A 163 -17.76 84.20 82.87
CA GLU A 163 -18.76 83.35 82.24
C GLU A 163 -18.53 83.20 80.73
N ALA A 164 -18.16 84.29 80.04
CA ALA A 164 -17.79 84.25 78.62
C ALA A 164 -16.55 83.37 78.38
N ILE A 165 -15.49 83.52 79.19
CA ILE A 165 -14.29 82.69 79.13
C ILE A 165 -14.62 81.22 79.43
N HIS A 166 -15.50 80.95 80.40
CA HIS A 166 -15.93 79.58 80.70
C HIS A 166 -16.72 78.96 79.54
N SER A 167 -17.60 79.72 78.88
CA SER A 167 -18.31 79.27 77.69
C SER A 167 -17.35 78.95 76.53
N GLU A 168 -16.37 79.83 76.27
CA GLU A 168 -15.33 79.60 75.27
C GLU A 168 -14.44 78.39 75.60
N TYR A 169 -14.13 78.19 76.89
CA TYR A 169 -13.40 77.02 77.37
C TYR A 169 -14.17 75.72 77.14
N MET A 170 -15.47 75.69 77.45
CA MET A 170 -16.34 74.53 77.22
C MET A 170 -16.49 74.21 75.72
N ILE A 171 -16.60 75.23 74.87
CA ILE A 171 -16.60 75.05 73.41
C ILE A 171 -15.26 74.50 72.92
N SER A 172 -14.14 74.97 73.50
CA SER A 172 -12.81 74.48 73.14
C SER A 172 -12.60 73.02 73.59
N LEU A 173 -13.08 72.65 74.78
CA LEU A 173 -13.10 71.26 75.25
C LEU A 173 -13.90 70.34 74.32
N SER A 174 -15.10 70.75 73.94
CA SER A 174 -15.93 69.96 73.01
C SER A 174 -15.24 69.77 71.65
N LYS A 175 -14.58 70.81 71.12
CA LYS A 175 -13.77 70.70 69.88
C LYS A 175 -12.56 69.79 70.05
N ILE A 176 -11.94 69.77 71.23
CA ILE A 176 -10.83 68.86 71.53
C ILE A 176 -11.34 67.42 71.57
N GLU A 177 -12.46 67.14 72.25
CA GLU A 177 -13.09 65.81 72.31
C GLU A 177 -13.49 65.30 70.91
N GLU A 178 -14.04 66.17 70.06
CA GLU A 178 -14.33 65.84 68.65
C GLU A 178 -13.05 65.51 67.87
N SER A 179 -11.97 66.29 68.06
CA SER A 179 -10.69 66.02 67.41
C SER A 179 -10.06 64.70 67.88
N GLU A 180 -10.22 64.35 69.17
CA GLU A 180 -9.75 63.08 69.72
C GLU A 180 -10.52 61.88 69.15
N SER A 181 -11.84 62.02 68.95
CA SER A 181 -12.67 61.01 68.28
C SER A 181 -12.20 60.77 66.83
N ILE A 182 -11.91 61.85 66.08
CA ILE A 182 -11.38 61.76 64.71
C ILE A 182 -9.99 61.13 64.69
N ILE A 183 -9.11 61.49 65.62
CA ILE A 183 -7.77 60.89 65.74
C ILE A 183 -7.86 59.39 66.02
N LYS A 184 -8.81 58.97 66.86
CA LYS A 184 -9.06 57.55 67.17
C LYS A 184 -9.54 56.79 65.92
N GLU A 185 -10.43 57.38 65.13
CA GLU A 185 -10.88 56.78 63.86
C GLU A 185 -9.75 56.68 62.82
N LEU A 186 -8.91 57.71 62.70
CA LEU A 186 -7.75 57.69 61.81
C LEU A 186 -6.72 56.64 62.24
N ARG A 187 -6.47 56.45 63.55
CA ARG A 187 -5.60 55.37 64.04
C ARG A 187 -6.13 53.99 63.66
N ASN A 188 -7.43 53.75 63.81
CA ASN A 188 -8.04 52.48 63.41
C ASN A 188 -7.89 52.24 61.90
N LYS A 189 -8.07 53.28 61.07
CA LYS A 189 -7.83 53.18 59.61
C LYS A 189 -6.37 52.88 59.28
N VAL A 190 -5.43 53.53 59.96
CA VAL A 190 -3.99 53.24 59.80
C VAL A 190 -3.67 51.80 60.17
N GLU A 191 -4.19 51.30 61.29
CA GLU A 191 -3.98 49.93 61.74
C GLU A 191 -4.56 48.89 60.76
N ILE A 192 -5.75 49.15 60.21
CA ILE A 192 -6.33 48.33 59.14
C ILE A 192 -5.42 48.36 57.90
N THR A 193 -4.94 49.54 57.46
CA THR A 193 -4.06 49.62 56.30
C THR A 193 -2.72 48.92 56.52
N GLU A 194 -2.13 49.01 57.72
CA GLU A 194 -0.89 48.31 58.07
C GLU A 194 -1.13 46.78 58.06
N SER A 195 -2.27 46.31 58.56
CA SER A 195 -2.65 44.89 58.51
C SER A 195 -2.82 44.39 57.06
N THR A 196 -3.39 45.20 56.16
CA THR A 196 -3.52 44.84 54.74
C THR A 196 -2.19 44.85 54.01
N LYS A 197 -1.32 45.82 54.33
CA LYS A 197 0.04 45.89 53.79
C LYS A 197 0.87 44.69 54.25
N GLN A 198 0.75 44.26 55.51
CA GLN A 198 1.44 43.08 56.02
C GLN A 198 0.99 41.82 55.27
N LYS A 199 -0.31 41.63 55.03
CA LYS A 199 -0.83 40.52 54.22
C LYS A 199 -0.25 40.51 52.79
N LEU A 200 -0.17 41.68 52.14
CA LEU A 200 0.42 41.80 50.80
C LEU A 200 1.94 41.52 50.79
N VAL A 201 2.65 41.87 51.87
CA VAL A 201 4.07 41.54 52.04
C VAL A 201 4.26 40.04 52.21
N ASP A 202 3.42 39.38 53.00
CA ASP A 202 3.46 37.93 53.20
C ASP A 202 3.13 37.17 51.90
N GLU A 203 2.13 37.64 51.14
CA GLU A 203 1.82 37.14 49.79
C GLU A 203 2.98 37.33 48.81
N CYS A 204 3.63 38.50 48.82
CA CYS A 204 4.85 38.75 48.02
C CYS A 204 5.98 37.79 48.39
N MET A 205 6.13 37.46 49.69
CA MET A 205 7.15 36.52 50.16
C MET A 205 6.86 35.09 49.68
N GLN A 206 5.61 34.64 49.78
CA GLN A 206 5.18 33.32 49.28
C GLN A 206 5.32 33.19 47.76
N LEU A 207 4.99 34.23 46.98
CA LEU A 207 5.18 34.23 45.53
C LEU A 207 6.66 34.18 45.16
N LYS A 208 7.52 34.86 45.92
CA LYS A 208 8.97 34.84 45.71
C LYS A 208 9.56 33.45 46.01
N GLU A 209 9.08 32.78 47.05
CA GLU A 209 9.49 31.41 47.38
C GLU A 209 9.08 30.41 46.29
N LYS A 210 7.83 30.51 45.79
CA LYS A 210 7.36 29.73 44.62
C LYS A 210 8.14 30.01 43.35
N LEU A 211 8.59 31.26 43.13
CA LEU A 211 9.45 31.60 41.99
C LEU A 211 10.82 30.91 42.11
N VAL A 212 11.41 30.91 43.30
CA VAL A 212 12.69 30.23 43.57
C VAL A 212 12.56 28.70 43.40
N GLU A 213 11.45 28.10 43.84
CA GLU A 213 11.16 26.69 43.58
C GLU A 213 11.06 26.40 42.08
N ARG A 214 10.35 27.25 41.31
CA ARG A 214 10.21 27.12 39.86
C ARG A 214 11.53 27.34 39.11
N GLU A 215 12.37 28.27 39.56
CA GLU A 215 13.72 28.46 39.01
C GLU A 215 14.60 27.23 39.26
N ASN A 216 14.49 26.61 40.42
CA ASN A 216 15.21 25.37 40.74
C ASN A 216 14.68 24.16 39.95
N GLU A 217 13.38 24.06 39.71
CA GLU A 217 12.77 23.06 38.81
C GLU A 217 13.26 23.26 37.36
N LEU A 218 13.28 24.49 36.85
CA LEU A 218 13.82 24.80 35.51
C LEU A 218 15.31 24.48 35.39
N LEU A 219 16.11 24.76 36.42
CA LEU A 219 17.53 24.39 36.48
C LEU A 219 17.73 22.87 36.50
N SER A 220 16.80 22.10 37.06
CA SER A 220 16.81 20.63 37.04
C SER A 220 16.47 20.07 35.65
N LEU A 221 15.48 20.66 34.97
CA LEU A 221 15.07 20.29 33.60
C LEU A 221 16.17 20.65 32.57
N THR A 222 16.79 21.81 32.72
CA THR A 222 17.91 22.24 31.85
C THR A 222 19.13 21.32 31.96
N LYS A 223 19.37 20.73 33.15
CA LYS A 223 20.41 19.70 33.34
C LYS A 223 20.03 18.36 32.73
N ALA A 224 18.75 18.03 32.60
CA ALA A 224 18.29 16.83 31.90
C ALA A 224 18.45 16.96 30.36
N ASP A 225 18.22 18.16 29.80
CA ASP A 225 18.38 18.43 28.36
C ASP A 225 19.84 18.39 27.87
N GLN A 226 20.81 18.72 28.73
CA GLN A 226 22.25 18.59 28.40
C GLN A 226 22.71 17.13 28.23
N VAL A 227 22.02 16.15 28.84
CA VAL A 227 22.37 14.71 28.71
C VAL A 227 21.88 14.12 27.38
N HIS A 228 20.91 14.75 26.73
CA HIS A 228 20.32 14.27 25.46
C HIS A 228 21.00 14.84 24.20
N GLN A 229 21.70 15.98 24.28
CA GLN A 229 22.35 16.60 23.12
C GLN A 229 23.40 15.72 22.38
N PRO A 230 24.23 14.86 23.01
CA PRO A 230 25.19 14.04 22.26
C PRO A 230 24.62 12.73 21.70
N LYS A 231 23.40 12.29 22.08
CA LYS A 231 22.81 11.03 21.58
C LYS A 231 22.22 11.16 20.17
N VAL A 232 21.62 12.30 19.85
CA VAL A 232 20.96 12.53 18.55
C VAL A 232 21.97 12.63 17.40
N PRO A 233 23.09 13.39 17.51
CA PRO A 233 24.11 13.47 16.45
C PRO A 233 24.84 12.15 16.22
N ASN A 234 25.06 11.35 17.27
CA ASN A 234 25.70 10.05 17.15
C ASN A 234 24.81 9.03 16.43
N ARG A 235 23.48 9.11 16.63
CA ARG A 235 22.51 8.28 15.90
C ARG A 235 22.38 8.72 14.44
N ILE A 236 22.41 10.03 14.17
CA ILE A 236 22.46 10.57 12.81
C ILE A 236 23.73 10.12 12.08
N LYS A 237 24.92 10.25 12.69
CA LYS A 237 26.18 9.73 12.14
C LYS A 237 26.17 8.21 11.93
N GLY A 238 25.46 7.46 12.78
CA GLY A 238 25.25 6.02 12.60
C GLY A 238 24.42 5.71 11.35
N LEU A 239 23.31 6.42 11.17
CA LEU A 239 22.43 6.28 10.02
C LEU A 239 23.10 6.76 8.72
N GLU A 240 23.90 7.83 8.75
CA GLU A 240 24.67 8.30 7.60
C GLU A 240 25.69 7.27 7.10
N ARG A 241 26.32 6.53 8.02
CA ARG A 241 27.20 5.41 7.65
C ARG A 241 26.43 4.26 7.02
N GLN A 242 25.26 3.91 7.55
CA GLN A 242 24.38 2.89 6.96
C GLN A 242 23.85 3.30 5.58
N ILE A 243 23.48 4.57 5.41
CA ILE A 243 23.07 5.11 4.11
C ILE A 243 24.24 5.05 3.13
N SER A 244 25.46 5.34 3.57
CA SER A 244 26.67 5.27 2.73
C SER A 244 26.99 3.84 2.30
N SER A 245 26.88 2.85 3.20
CA SER A 245 27.08 1.44 2.86
C SER A 245 26.01 0.92 1.90
N LEU A 246 24.73 1.23 2.15
CA LEU A 246 23.63 0.85 1.25
C LEU A 246 23.74 1.54 -0.12
N LYS A 247 24.26 2.77 -0.18
CA LYS A 247 24.48 3.50 -1.42
C LYS A 247 25.60 2.86 -2.26
N LEU A 248 26.63 2.33 -1.61
CA LEU A 248 27.70 1.56 -2.26
C LEU A 248 27.18 0.20 -2.74
N GLU A 249 26.40 -0.50 -1.92
CA GLU A 249 25.76 -1.77 -2.29
C GLU A 249 24.82 -1.60 -3.49
N ARG A 250 24.00 -0.54 -3.51
CA ARG A 250 23.14 -0.19 -4.66
C ARG A 250 23.95 0.14 -5.92
N LYS A 251 25.19 0.61 -5.79
CA LYS A 251 26.09 0.85 -6.93
C LYS A 251 26.64 -0.48 -7.47
N ASN A 252 27.03 -1.39 -6.59
CA ASN A 252 27.51 -2.74 -6.95
C ASN A 252 26.40 -3.60 -7.57
N LEU A 253 25.19 -3.57 -7.01
CA LEU A 253 24.03 -4.26 -7.61
C LEU A 253 23.69 -3.70 -8.99
N ARG A 254 23.88 -2.39 -9.21
CA ARG A 254 23.69 -1.76 -10.52
C ARG A 254 24.78 -2.08 -11.53
N SER A 255 26.02 -2.38 -11.12
CA SER A 255 27.03 -2.91 -12.03
C SER A 255 26.77 -4.37 -12.37
N GLN A 256 26.43 -5.20 -11.37
CA GLN A 256 26.05 -6.61 -11.60
C GLN A 256 24.82 -6.73 -12.51
N LYS A 257 23.80 -5.87 -12.32
CA LYS A 257 22.63 -5.83 -13.22
C LYS A 257 23.02 -5.54 -14.67
N ARG A 258 23.93 -4.59 -14.90
CA ARG A 258 24.43 -4.27 -16.25
C ARG A 258 25.20 -5.43 -16.86
N GLU A 259 26.07 -6.09 -16.11
CA GLU A 259 26.81 -7.27 -16.59
C GLU A 259 25.88 -8.43 -16.94
N LEU A 260 24.83 -8.67 -16.15
CA LEU A 260 23.83 -9.69 -16.45
C LEU A 260 22.98 -9.31 -17.68
N GLU A 261 22.62 -8.04 -17.85
CA GLU A 261 21.93 -7.55 -19.04
C GLU A 261 22.79 -7.70 -20.31
N GLU A 262 24.10 -7.45 -20.22
CA GLU A 262 25.03 -7.67 -21.33
C GLU A 262 25.20 -9.16 -21.66
N LYS A 263 25.32 -10.03 -20.64
CA LYS A 263 25.34 -11.50 -20.83
C LYS A 263 24.04 -12.00 -21.47
N ALA A 264 22.88 -11.49 -21.04
CA ALA A 264 21.60 -11.84 -21.62
C ALA A 264 21.47 -11.38 -23.08
N LYS A 265 22.01 -10.21 -23.43
CA LYS A 265 22.10 -9.74 -24.83
C LYS A 265 23.01 -10.63 -25.66
N ALA A 266 24.19 -11.00 -25.14
CA ALA A 266 25.12 -11.89 -25.84
C ALA A 266 24.49 -13.27 -26.09
N GLN A 267 23.87 -13.89 -25.09
CA GLN A 267 23.13 -15.15 -25.25
C GLN A 267 21.93 -15.01 -26.19
N GLY A 268 21.27 -13.85 -26.20
CA GLY A 268 20.21 -13.51 -27.16
C GLY A 268 20.70 -13.43 -28.61
N MET A 269 21.95 -13.02 -28.84
CA MET A 269 22.56 -13.02 -30.17
C MET A 269 23.00 -14.43 -30.57
N GLU A 270 23.60 -15.20 -29.65
CA GLU A 270 24.01 -16.60 -29.87
C GLU A 270 22.80 -17.50 -30.21
N THR A 271 21.69 -17.35 -29.49
CA THR A 271 20.45 -18.09 -29.79
C THR A 271 19.81 -17.71 -31.12
N LYS A 272 19.96 -16.46 -31.58
CA LYS A 272 19.55 -16.05 -32.92
C LYS A 272 20.43 -16.69 -34.00
N GLN A 273 21.74 -16.69 -33.80
CA GLN A 273 22.67 -17.36 -34.71
C GLN A 273 22.38 -18.86 -34.81
N LEU A 274 22.21 -19.56 -33.68
CA LEU A 274 21.85 -20.98 -33.66
C LEU A 274 20.48 -21.25 -34.30
N ARG A 275 19.52 -20.32 -34.17
CA ARG A 275 18.22 -20.42 -34.85
C ARG A 275 18.37 -20.32 -36.37
N GLU A 276 19.19 -19.39 -36.85
CA GLU A 276 19.50 -19.25 -38.27
C GLU A 276 20.22 -20.49 -38.81
N GLU A 277 21.21 -21.01 -38.09
CA GLU A 277 21.91 -22.26 -38.44
C GLU A 277 20.94 -23.47 -38.47
N ASN A 278 20.05 -23.62 -37.49
CA ASN A 278 19.02 -24.67 -37.50
C ASN A 278 18.05 -24.52 -38.67
N SER A 279 17.66 -23.30 -39.04
CA SER A 279 16.81 -23.08 -40.22
C SER A 279 17.53 -23.47 -41.52
N GLY A 280 18.84 -23.20 -41.62
CA GLY A 280 19.68 -23.62 -42.74
C GLY A 280 19.85 -25.14 -42.82
N LEU A 281 20.04 -25.80 -41.67
CA LEU A 281 20.10 -27.26 -41.61
C LEU A 281 18.76 -27.92 -41.97
N GLN A 282 17.63 -27.37 -41.50
CA GLN A 282 16.29 -27.83 -41.88
C GLN A 282 16.05 -27.71 -43.40
N ALA A 283 16.45 -26.59 -44.00
CA ALA A 283 16.36 -26.42 -45.46
C ALA A 283 17.19 -27.48 -46.21
N ARG A 284 18.39 -27.80 -45.71
CA ARG A 284 19.25 -28.84 -46.30
C ARG A 284 18.73 -30.26 -46.10
N ILE A 285 18.07 -30.54 -44.98
CA ILE A 285 17.38 -31.82 -44.75
C ILE A 285 16.24 -31.99 -45.76
N LEU A 286 15.40 -30.95 -45.94
CA LEU A 286 14.32 -30.98 -46.92
C LEU A 286 14.83 -31.20 -48.36
N GLU A 287 15.96 -30.58 -48.72
CA GLU A 287 16.59 -30.80 -50.01
C GLU A 287 17.07 -32.25 -50.17
N LEU A 288 17.74 -32.82 -49.15
CA LEU A 288 18.16 -34.22 -49.16
C LEU A 288 16.98 -35.19 -49.22
N GLU A 289 15.90 -34.94 -48.48
CA GLU A 289 14.67 -35.74 -48.54
C GLU A 289 14.04 -35.73 -49.93
N LYS A 290 14.00 -34.57 -50.59
CA LYS A 290 13.55 -34.46 -51.98
C LYS A 290 14.41 -35.31 -52.91
N THR A 291 15.75 -35.22 -52.80
CA THR A 291 16.64 -36.04 -53.63
C THR A 291 16.51 -37.55 -53.34
N SER A 292 16.25 -37.93 -52.09
CA SER A 292 16.01 -39.32 -51.71
C SER A 292 14.72 -39.86 -52.31
N LYS A 293 13.63 -39.08 -52.27
CA LYS A 293 12.36 -39.45 -52.93
C LYS A 293 12.50 -39.56 -54.44
N GLU A 294 13.22 -38.65 -55.07
CA GLU A 294 13.51 -38.73 -56.51
C GLU A 294 14.27 -40.04 -56.84
N LYS A 295 15.23 -40.45 -56.00
CA LYS A 295 15.95 -41.72 -56.15
C LYS A 295 15.07 -42.95 -55.86
N GLU A 296 14.16 -42.85 -54.90
CA GLU A 296 13.19 -43.90 -54.61
C GLU A 296 12.20 -44.09 -55.77
N ASP A 297 11.72 -43.00 -56.37
CA ASP A 297 10.89 -43.03 -57.58
C ASP A 297 11.65 -43.60 -58.78
N GLU A 298 12.93 -43.26 -58.96
CA GLU A 298 13.81 -43.88 -59.97
C GLU A 298 13.93 -45.40 -59.74
N LEU A 299 14.08 -45.85 -58.49
CA LEU A 299 14.15 -47.27 -58.14
C LEU A 299 12.83 -47.99 -58.41
N LEU A 300 11.67 -47.39 -58.10
CA LEU A 300 10.36 -47.95 -58.42
C LEU A 300 10.16 -48.12 -59.93
N VAL A 301 10.62 -47.15 -60.73
CA VAL A 301 10.59 -47.26 -62.20
C VAL A 301 11.52 -48.37 -62.70
N LEU A 302 12.68 -48.57 -62.09
CA LEU A 302 13.56 -49.70 -62.44
C LEU A 302 12.95 -51.05 -62.04
N MET A 303 12.31 -51.12 -60.87
CA MET A 303 11.67 -52.34 -60.38
C MET A 303 10.50 -52.77 -61.28
N THR A 304 9.65 -51.82 -61.67
CA THR A 304 8.55 -52.11 -62.62
C THR A 304 9.03 -52.56 -64.00
N LYS A 305 10.17 -52.03 -64.50
CA LYS A 305 10.80 -52.54 -65.74
C LYS A 305 11.34 -53.95 -65.58
N LEU A 306 11.88 -54.29 -64.42
CA LEU A 306 12.38 -55.63 -64.13
C LEU A 306 11.21 -56.63 -64.06
N ASP A 307 10.12 -56.26 -63.38
CA ASP A 307 8.91 -57.08 -63.31
C ASP A 307 8.29 -57.31 -64.69
N GLU A 308 8.24 -56.28 -65.53
CA GLU A 308 7.74 -56.40 -66.91
C GLU A 308 8.65 -57.30 -67.77
N SER A 309 9.97 -57.18 -67.63
CA SER A 309 10.91 -58.11 -68.25
C SER A 309 10.71 -59.55 -67.74
N GLY A 310 10.40 -59.73 -66.45
CA GLY A 310 10.05 -61.02 -65.86
C GLY A 310 8.79 -61.60 -66.49
N ARG A 311 7.71 -60.81 -66.58
CA ARG A 311 6.45 -61.23 -67.22
C ARG A 311 6.60 -61.59 -68.69
N ILE A 312 7.38 -60.81 -69.46
CA ILE A 312 7.67 -61.12 -70.86
C ILE A 312 8.44 -62.44 -70.98
N SER A 313 9.35 -62.71 -70.04
CA SER A 313 10.11 -63.96 -70.01
C SER A 313 9.20 -65.14 -69.67
N ASP A 314 8.32 -65.00 -68.67
CA ASP A 314 7.34 -66.02 -68.30
C ASP A 314 6.33 -66.30 -69.41
N SER A 315 5.87 -65.28 -70.13
CA SER A 315 5.03 -65.42 -71.33
C SER A 315 5.73 -66.24 -72.41
N LYS A 316 7.01 -65.96 -72.69
CA LYS A 316 7.79 -66.75 -73.66
C LYS A 316 7.96 -68.20 -73.20
N VAL A 317 8.17 -68.43 -71.90
CA VAL A 317 8.25 -69.78 -71.32
C VAL A 317 6.92 -70.51 -71.48
N GLN A 318 5.78 -69.86 -71.23
CA GLN A 318 4.45 -70.43 -71.45
C GLN A 318 4.20 -70.78 -72.93
N ASP A 319 4.57 -69.91 -73.86
CA ASP A 319 4.44 -70.19 -75.30
C ASP A 319 5.31 -71.37 -75.74
N LEU A 320 6.54 -71.48 -75.21
CA LEU A 320 7.40 -72.63 -75.44
C LEU A 320 6.81 -73.92 -74.85
N ILE A 321 6.24 -73.87 -73.64
CA ILE A 321 5.55 -75.02 -73.03
C ILE A 321 4.36 -75.46 -73.89
N LYS A 322 3.56 -74.51 -74.40
CA LYS A 322 2.45 -74.83 -75.29
C LYS A 322 2.93 -75.51 -76.57
N ARG A 323 4.00 -74.97 -77.18
CA ARG A 323 4.57 -75.55 -78.41
C ARG A 323 5.16 -76.94 -78.20
N VAL A 324 5.75 -77.20 -77.03
CA VAL A 324 6.20 -78.55 -76.63
C VAL A 324 5.01 -79.51 -76.50
N LYS A 325 3.89 -79.08 -75.91
CA LYS A 325 2.67 -79.90 -75.83
C LYS A 325 2.07 -80.19 -77.20
N ASP A 326 2.01 -79.20 -78.08
CA ASP A 326 1.48 -79.38 -79.44
C ASP A 326 2.35 -80.38 -80.24
N LEU A 327 3.67 -80.26 -80.14
CA LEU A 327 4.60 -81.22 -80.75
C LEU A 327 4.47 -82.62 -80.15
N GLN A 328 4.21 -82.74 -78.84
CA GLN A 328 3.98 -84.04 -78.21
C GLN A 328 2.72 -84.71 -78.76
N LEU A 329 1.63 -83.97 -78.94
CA LEU A 329 0.40 -84.48 -79.55
C LEU A 329 0.63 -84.95 -80.99
N GLU A 330 1.45 -84.23 -81.75
CA GLU A 330 1.78 -84.61 -83.13
C GLU A 330 2.66 -85.86 -83.18
N VAL A 331 3.62 -86.01 -82.24
CA VAL A 331 4.39 -87.26 -82.08
C VAL A 331 3.47 -88.43 -81.75
N ASP A 332 2.51 -88.25 -80.84
CA ASP A 332 1.54 -89.30 -80.48
C ASP A 332 0.64 -89.67 -81.69
N SER A 333 0.24 -88.68 -82.51
CA SER A 333 -0.47 -88.92 -83.78
C SER A 333 0.39 -89.65 -84.81
N MET A 334 1.69 -89.36 -84.90
CA MET A 334 2.59 -90.09 -85.81
C MET A 334 2.82 -91.53 -85.32
N MET A 335 2.85 -91.75 -84.00
CA MET A 335 2.95 -93.09 -83.41
C MET A 335 1.74 -93.96 -83.76
N THR A 336 0.52 -93.42 -83.68
CA THR A 336 -0.70 -94.14 -84.09
C THR A 336 -0.73 -94.43 -85.59
N GLN A 337 -0.35 -93.48 -86.45
CA GLN A 337 -0.23 -93.73 -87.89
C GLN A 337 0.82 -94.81 -88.21
N LYS A 338 1.91 -94.87 -87.45
CA LYS A 338 2.92 -95.92 -87.61
C LYS A 338 2.35 -97.30 -87.27
N GLU A 339 1.55 -97.40 -86.21
CA GLU A 339 0.88 -98.65 -85.83
C GLU A 339 -0.10 -99.13 -86.91
N GLU A 340 -0.86 -98.23 -87.53
CA GLU A 340 -1.73 -98.54 -88.68
C GLU A 340 -0.94 -99.05 -89.90
N ILE A 341 0.23 -98.46 -90.19
CA ILE A 341 1.11 -98.92 -91.26
C ILE A 341 1.65 -100.32 -90.97
N ASP A 342 2.06 -100.59 -89.72
CA ASP A 342 2.56 -101.91 -89.32
C ASP A 342 1.46 -103.00 -89.47
N GLU A 343 0.18 -102.67 -89.20
CA GLU A 343 -0.95 -103.57 -89.51
C GLU A 343 -1.15 -103.80 -91.02
N LEU A 344 -1.06 -102.76 -91.85
CA LEU A 344 -1.16 -102.89 -93.31
C LEU A 344 -0.02 -103.74 -93.89
N VAL A 345 1.19 -103.66 -93.33
CA VAL A 345 2.32 -104.51 -93.71
C VAL A 345 2.04 -105.97 -93.36
N LEU A 346 1.46 -106.25 -92.19
CA LEU A 346 1.00 -107.60 -91.81
C LEU A 346 -0.08 -108.14 -92.75
N ARG A 347 -1.05 -107.30 -93.15
CA ARG A 347 -2.08 -107.63 -94.14
C ARG A 347 -1.50 -107.94 -95.51
N SER A 348 -0.49 -107.18 -95.95
CA SER A 348 0.20 -107.42 -97.22
C SER A 348 0.93 -108.78 -97.21
N LYS A 349 1.57 -109.16 -96.10
CA LYS A 349 2.19 -110.49 -95.96
C LYS A 349 1.18 -111.63 -96.04
N GLN A 350 0.00 -111.48 -95.42
CA GLN A 350 -1.08 -112.48 -95.54
C GLN A 350 -1.54 -112.64 -97.00
N LEU A 351 -1.70 -111.53 -97.72
CA LEU A 351 -2.10 -111.57 -99.14
C LEU A 351 -1.03 -112.19 -100.04
N GLU A 352 0.26 -112.02 -99.73
CA GLU A 352 1.34 -112.73 -100.44
C GLU A 352 1.27 -114.25 -100.22
N GLU A 353 0.98 -114.67 -98.99
CA GLU A 353 0.82 -116.09 -98.63
C GLU A 353 -0.39 -116.70 -99.36
N GLU A 354 -1.53 -115.99 -99.36
CA GLU A 354 -2.74 -116.35 -100.13
C GLU A 354 -2.47 -116.43 -101.64
N ASN A 355 -1.68 -115.50 -102.21
CA ASN A 355 -1.30 -115.54 -103.62
C ASN A 355 -0.40 -116.74 -103.94
N SER A 356 0.50 -117.14 -103.04
CA SER A 356 1.29 -118.36 -103.20
C SER A 356 0.41 -119.61 -103.22
N ASP A 357 -0.61 -119.64 -102.36
CA ASP A 357 -1.58 -120.73 -102.27
C ASP A 357 -2.46 -120.79 -103.52
N LEU A 358 -2.90 -119.64 -104.05
CA LEU A 358 -3.62 -119.54 -105.32
C LEU A 358 -2.77 -119.99 -106.51
N GLN A 359 -1.49 -119.61 -106.57
CA GLN A 359 -0.56 -120.13 -107.59
C GLN A 359 -0.43 -121.65 -107.52
N THR A 360 -0.38 -122.22 -106.30
CA THR A 360 -0.34 -123.67 -106.08
C THR A 360 -1.64 -124.36 -106.53
N ARG A 361 -2.80 -123.70 -106.37
CA ARG A 361 -4.11 -124.18 -106.87
C ARG A 361 -4.22 -124.08 -108.39
N ILE A 362 -3.67 -123.03 -109.01
CA ILE A 362 -3.61 -122.88 -110.47
C ILE A 362 -2.76 -124.01 -111.09
N ALA A 363 -1.59 -124.30 -110.51
CA ALA A 363 -0.75 -125.42 -110.97
C ALA A 363 -1.47 -126.78 -110.87
N LYS A 364 -2.33 -126.98 -109.86
CA LYS A 364 -3.18 -128.19 -109.75
C LYS A 364 -4.30 -128.24 -110.81
N LEU A 365 -4.89 -127.09 -111.16
CA LEU A 365 -5.93 -127.01 -112.20
C LEU A 365 -5.38 -127.20 -113.62
N GLU A 366 -4.15 -126.75 -113.90
CA GLU A 366 -3.46 -127.03 -115.17
C GLU A 366 -3.13 -128.52 -115.35
N LEU A 367 -2.82 -129.24 -114.27
CA LEU A 367 -2.62 -130.70 -114.29
C LEU A 367 -3.91 -131.45 -114.62
N ILE A 368 -5.05 -131.02 -114.05
CA ILE A 368 -6.39 -131.59 -114.29
C ILE A 368 -6.88 -131.28 -115.72
N SER A 369 -6.55 -130.11 -116.27
CA SER A 369 -6.89 -129.75 -117.65
C SER A 369 -6.18 -130.65 -118.67
N LYS A 370 -4.93 -131.06 -118.38
CA LYS A 370 -4.13 -131.95 -119.23
C LYS A 370 -4.67 -133.40 -119.25
N GLU A 371 -5.18 -133.88 -118.12
CA GLU A 371 -5.83 -135.22 -118.02
C GLU A 371 -7.24 -135.25 -118.66
N LYS A 372 -7.91 -134.10 -118.76
CA LYS A 372 -9.24 -133.97 -119.38
C LYS A 372 -9.18 -133.89 -120.91
N GLU A 373 -8.09 -133.44 -121.53
CA GLU A 373 -7.90 -133.45 -123.00
C GLU A 373 -7.65 -134.87 -123.56
N GLU A 374 -6.98 -135.75 -122.81
CA GLU A 374 -6.69 -137.13 -123.25
C GLU A 374 -7.92 -138.07 -123.16
N THR A 375 -8.92 -137.74 -122.33
CA THR A 375 -10.14 -138.54 -122.16
C THR A 375 -11.26 -138.22 -123.17
N VAL A 376 -11.14 -137.12 -123.93
CA VAL A 376 -12.14 -136.68 -124.93
C VAL A 376 -11.95 -137.35 -126.31
N SER A 377 -10.78 -137.94 -126.61
CA SER A 377 -10.52 -138.61 -127.91
C SER A 377 -10.98 -140.07 -128.00
N ALA A 378 -11.33 -140.72 -126.88
CA ALA A 378 -11.60 -142.17 -126.86
C ALA A 378 -13.09 -142.56 -126.74
N LEU A 379 -14.00 -141.63 -126.44
CA LEU A 379 -15.44 -141.91 -126.25
C LEU A 379 -16.34 -141.39 -127.39
N GLN A 380 -15.78 -141.25 -128.60
CA GLN A 380 -16.49 -140.99 -129.86
C GLN A 380 -16.72 -142.28 -130.68
N ARG A 381 -17.04 -143.41 -130.04
CA ARG A 381 -17.36 -144.64 -130.77
C ARG A 381 -18.34 -145.64 -130.16
N LYS A 382 -19.31 -145.25 -129.33
CA LYS A 382 -20.61 -145.97 -129.26
C LYS A 382 -21.59 -145.28 -128.32
N VAL A 383 -22.53 -144.59 -128.95
CA VAL A 383 -23.86 -144.30 -128.45
C VAL A 383 -24.69 -145.57 -128.61
N GLU A 384 -25.37 -145.99 -127.54
CA GLU A 384 -26.75 -146.54 -127.46
C GLU A 384 -26.90 -147.49 -126.25
N GLY A 385 -27.82 -147.14 -125.35
CA GLY A 385 -28.28 -148.04 -124.27
C GLY A 385 -28.70 -147.33 -122.98
N ASN A 386 -29.81 -146.59 -123.04
CA ASN A 386 -30.82 -146.32 -121.98
C ASN A 386 -30.73 -147.20 -120.72
N GLU A 387 -31.13 -146.81 -119.50
CA GLU A 387 -31.94 -145.78 -118.85
C GLU A 387 -31.65 -146.04 -117.34
N SER A 388 -31.64 -145.09 -116.39
CA SER A 388 -32.80 -144.38 -115.84
C SER A 388 -32.24 -143.39 -114.80
N SER A 389 -32.38 -142.08 -115.00
CA SER A 389 -33.55 -141.30 -114.61
C SER A 389 -33.84 -141.31 -113.10
N SER A 390 -33.66 -140.13 -112.50
CA SER A 390 -34.38 -139.62 -111.32
C SER A 390 -33.82 -139.90 -109.92
N LYS A 391 -32.84 -139.07 -109.51
CA LYS A 391 -32.60 -138.71 -108.09
C LYS A 391 -31.97 -137.31 -107.89
N SER A 392 -32.10 -136.39 -108.86
CA SER A 392 -31.44 -135.07 -108.87
C SER A 392 -32.32 -133.87 -108.46
N GLU A 393 -33.47 -134.08 -107.80
CA GLU A 393 -34.37 -132.97 -107.44
C GLU A 393 -34.51 -132.71 -105.93
N ILE A 394 -33.79 -133.44 -105.06
CA ILE A 394 -33.90 -133.24 -103.59
C ILE A 394 -32.70 -132.46 -103.00
N GLU A 395 -31.57 -132.34 -103.70
CA GLU A 395 -30.34 -131.75 -103.13
C GLU A 395 -30.29 -130.20 -103.23
N ASP A 396 -31.14 -129.60 -104.08
CA ASP A 396 -31.17 -128.15 -104.36
C ASP A 396 -31.93 -127.31 -103.31
N PHE A 397 -32.60 -127.97 -102.33
CA PHE A 397 -33.34 -127.31 -101.25
C PHE A 397 -32.53 -127.16 -99.94
N MET A 398 -31.41 -127.87 -99.75
CA MET A 398 -30.61 -127.76 -98.52
C MET A 398 -29.56 -126.62 -98.54
N ALA A 399 -29.20 -126.07 -99.70
CA ALA A 399 -28.20 -124.99 -99.79
C ALA A 399 -28.73 -123.59 -99.42
N ARG A 400 -30.06 -123.37 -99.45
CA ARG A 400 -30.69 -122.05 -99.17
C ARG A 400 -30.84 -121.72 -97.67
N ALA A 401 -30.74 -122.69 -96.77
CA ALA A 401 -30.92 -122.47 -95.33
C ALA A 401 -29.66 -121.96 -94.59
N ASN A 402 -28.46 -122.05 -95.17
CA ASN A 402 -27.21 -121.63 -94.54
C ASN A 402 -26.83 -120.16 -94.79
N GLY A 403 -27.54 -119.43 -95.66
CA GLY A 403 -27.29 -118.00 -95.93
C GLY A 403 -27.70 -117.05 -94.79
N TYR A 404 -28.80 -117.35 -94.09
CA TYR A 404 -29.28 -116.51 -92.98
C TYR A 404 -28.43 -116.60 -91.70
N LYS A 405 -27.41 -117.48 -91.66
CA LYS A 405 -26.49 -117.61 -90.50
C LYS A 405 -25.30 -116.64 -90.56
N GLY A 406 -24.94 -116.13 -91.74
CA GLY A 406 -23.87 -115.14 -91.93
C GLY A 406 -24.30 -113.73 -91.54
N GLU A 407 -25.48 -113.30 -92.02
CA GLU A 407 -26.04 -111.96 -91.74
C GLU A 407 -26.39 -111.77 -90.25
N ILE A 408 -26.80 -112.84 -89.55
CA ILE A 408 -27.04 -112.80 -88.10
C ILE A 408 -25.74 -112.53 -87.32
N ASN A 409 -24.60 -113.10 -87.74
CA ASN A 409 -23.32 -112.90 -87.04
C ASN A 409 -22.76 -111.48 -87.23
N GLU A 410 -23.00 -110.85 -88.38
CA GLU A 410 -22.61 -109.47 -88.64
C GLU A 410 -23.46 -108.46 -87.84
N LEU A 411 -24.77 -108.70 -87.72
CA LEU A 411 -25.65 -107.91 -86.86
C LEU A 411 -25.31 -108.07 -85.35
N VAL A 412 -24.86 -109.25 -84.92
CA VAL A 412 -24.42 -109.49 -83.53
C VAL A 412 -23.10 -108.76 -83.22
N LEU A 413 -22.15 -108.71 -84.16
CA LEU A 413 -20.91 -107.95 -84.00
C LEU A 413 -21.17 -106.44 -83.94
N ARG A 414 -22.07 -105.93 -84.81
CA ARG A 414 -22.48 -104.52 -84.79
C ARG A 414 -23.23 -104.16 -83.50
N SER A 415 -24.02 -105.07 -82.94
CA SER A 415 -24.68 -104.88 -81.64
C SER A 415 -23.67 -104.80 -80.49
N LYS A 416 -22.60 -105.59 -80.50
CA LYS A 416 -21.50 -105.49 -79.50
C LYS A 416 -20.74 -104.17 -79.59
N GLN A 417 -20.48 -103.70 -80.80
CA GLN A 417 -19.75 -102.43 -81.01
C GLN A 417 -20.57 -101.23 -80.52
N LEU A 418 -21.89 -101.25 -80.73
CA LEU A 418 -22.81 -100.25 -80.17
C LEU A 418 -22.97 -100.35 -78.64
N GLU A 419 -22.85 -101.55 -78.06
CA GLU A 419 -22.79 -101.73 -76.59
C GLU A 419 -21.51 -101.09 -76.01
N GLU A 420 -20.36 -101.27 -76.66
CA GLU A 420 -19.10 -100.64 -76.26
C GLU A 420 -19.19 -99.11 -76.38
N GLU A 421 -19.72 -98.56 -77.47
CA GLU A 421 -19.94 -97.11 -77.63
C GLU A 421 -20.88 -96.54 -76.55
N ASN A 422 -21.99 -97.23 -76.24
CA ASN A 422 -22.89 -96.81 -75.15
C ASN A 422 -22.20 -96.86 -73.78
N SER A 423 -21.32 -97.84 -73.54
CA SER A 423 -20.52 -97.90 -72.31
C SER A 423 -19.51 -96.75 -72.20
N GLY A 424 -18.91 -96.34 -73.32
CA GLY A 424 -18.03 -95.17 -73.40
C GLY A 424 -18.77 -93.85 -73.16
N LEU A 425 -19.95 -93.68 -73.75
CA LEU A 425 -20.81 -92.52 -73.51
C LEU A 425 -21.31 -92.45 -72.06
N GLN A 426 -21.68 -93.58 -71.46
CA GLN A 426 -22.05 -93.65 -70.04
C GLN A 426 -20.89 -93.26 -69.12
N THR A 427 -19.67 -93.71 -69.43
CA THR A 427 -18.46 -93.31 -68.69
C THR A 427 -18.23 -91.81 -68.80
N ARG A 428 -18.38 -91.24 -70.00
CA ARG A 428 -18.23 -89.80 -70.22
C ARG A 428 -19.30 -88.96 -69.50
N ILE A 429 -20.53 -89.46 -69.42
CA ILE A 429 -21.61 -88.83 -68.66
C ILE A 429 -21.26 -88.84 -67.16
N ALA A 430 -20.79 -89.96 -66.61
CA ALA A 430 -20.38 -90.05 -65.20
C ALA A 430 -19.22 -89.10 -64.86
N GLU A 431 -18.25 -88.93 -65.76
CA GLU A 431 -17.17 -87.94 -65.61
C GLU A 431 -17.70 -86.50 -65.59
N LEU A 432 -18.64 -86.16 -66.48
CA LEU A 432 -19.25 -84.83 -66.51
C LEU A 432 -20.12 -84.57 -65.27
N GLU A 433 -20.81 -85.59 -64.75
CA GLU A 433 -21.57 -85.50 -63.49
C GLU A 433 -20.65 -85.27 -62.28
N LEU A 434 -19.51 -85.97 -62.22
CA LEU A 434 -18.50 -85.72 -61.17
C LEU A 434 -17.93 -84.31 -61.27
N ALA A 435 -17.54 -83.87 -62.48
CA ALA A 435 -17.05 -82.51 -62.71
C ALA A 435 -18.11 -81.44 -62.39
N SER A 436 -19.40 -81.74 -62.60
CA SER A 436 -20.50 -80.85 -62.22
C SER A 436 -20.67 -80.77 -60.69
N LYS A 437 -20.57 -81.89 -59.98
CA LYS A 437 -20.61 -81.92 -58.51
C LYS A 437 -19.44 -81.17 -57.89
N GLU A 438 -18.23 -81.33 -58.42
CA GLU A 438 -17.05 -80.57 -57.98
C GLU A 438 -17.25 -79.05 -58.19
N LYS A 439 -17.83 -78.64 -59.32
CA LYS A 439 -18.20 -77.24 -59.56
C LYS A 439 -19.29 -76.75 -58.61
N GLU A 440 -20.27 -77.57 -58.28
CA GLU A 440 -21.33 -77.25 -57.32
C GLU A 440 -20.79 -77.07 -55.89
N GLU A 441 -19.83 -77.91 -55.48
CA GLU A 441 -19.13 -77.79 -54.21
C GLU A 441 -18.26 -76.53 -54.14
N THR A 442 -17.52 -76.20 -55.21
CA THR A 442 -16.73 -74.95 -55.26
C THR A 442 -17.61 -73.70 -55.27
N ILE A 443 -18.74 -73.73 -55.97
CA ILE A 443 -19.76 -72.67 -55.90
C ILE A 443 -20.29 -72.54 -54.48
N SER A 444 -20.64 -73.66 -53.82
CA SER A 444 -21.12 -73.66 -52.43
C SER A 444 -20.08 -73.11 -51.45
N ALA A 445 -18.80 -73.39 -51.67
CA ALA A 445 -17.71 -72.83 -50.87
C ALA A 445 -17.54 -71.31 -51.09
N LEU A 446 -17.68 -70.83 -52.33
CA LEU A 446 -17.63 -69.40 -52.64
C LEU A 446 -18.83 -68.65 -52.05
N VAL A 447 -20.05 -69.22 -52.17
CA VAL A 447 -21.26 -68.66 -51.56
C VAL A 447 -21.08 -68.49 -50.06
N ARG A 448 -20.55 -69.51 -49.36
CA ARG A 448 -20.29 -69.45 -47.92
C ARG A 448 -19.29 -68.35 -47.54
N LYS A 449 -18.22 -68.15 -48.33
CA LYS A 449 -17.24 -67.07 -48.12
C LYS A 449 -17.86 -65.68 -48.34
N ILE A 450 -18.74 -65.54 -49.32
CA ILE A 450 -19.46 -64.28 -49.57
C ILE A 450 -20.37 -63.98 -48.37
N GLU A 451 -21.14 -64.96 -47.90
CA GLU A 451 -22.01 -64.78 -46.73
C GLU A 451 -21.23 -64.44 -45.45
N GLU A 452 -20.05 -65.05 -45.24
CA GLU A 452 -19.21 -64.76 -44.08
C GLU A 452 -18.61 -63.35 -44.15
N ASN A 453 -18.19 -62.91 -45.34
CA ASN A 453 -17.75 -61.53 -45.57
C ASN A 453 -18.91 -60.52 -45.39
N GLU A 454 -20.13 -60.86 -45.83
CA GLU A 454 -21.32 -60.04 -45.59
C GLU A 454 -21.64 -59.92 -44.11
N ARG A 455 -21.60 -61.02 -43.35
CA ARG A 455 -21.79 -61.01 -41.89
C ARG A 455 -20.70 -60.20 -41.19
N SER A 456 -19.43 -60.35 -41.58
CA SER A 456 -18.31 -59.56 -41.03
C SER A 456 -18.49 -58.07 -41.31
N SER A 457 -18.79 -57.72 -42.56
CA SER A 457 -18.96 -56.32 -42.96
C SER A 457 -20.16 -55.69 -42.25
N LYS A 458 -21.26 -56.45 -42.10
CA LYS A 458 -22.43 -56.00 -41.35
C LYS A 458 -22.12 -55.77 -39.87
N SER A 459 -21.38 -56.67 -39.22
CA SER A 459 -20.92 -56.50 -37.83
C SER A 459 -20.03 -55.26 -37.69
N GLU A 460 -19.11 -55.04 -38.62
CA GLU A 460 -18.20 -53.89 -38.59
C GLU A 460 -18.95 -52.56 -38.81
N ILE A 461 -19.98 -52.56 -39.66
CA ILE A 461 -20.90 -51.44 -39.84
C ILE A 461 -21.72 -51.18 -38.57
N GLU A 462 -22.22 -52.23 -37.91
CA GLU A 462 -22.95 -52.12 -36.63
C GLU A 462 -22.06 -51.53 -35.52
N ASP A 463 -20.80 -51.97 -35.41
CA ASP A 463 -19.81 -51.43 -34.46
C ASP A 463 -19.43 -49.98 -34.78
N LEU A 464 -19.29 -49.62 -36.07
CA LEU A 464 -19.06 -48.25 -36.50
C LEU A 464 -20.26 -47.35 -36.18
N MET A 465 -21.49 -47.82 -36.38
CA MET A 465 -22.70 -47.09 -36.01
C MET A 465 -22.81 -46.89 -34.49
N ALA A 466 -22.48 -47.91 -33.69
CA ALA A 466 -22.46 -47.79 -32.24
C ALA A 466 -21.46 -46.73 -31.76
N ARG A 467 -20.24 -46.72 -32.35
CA ARG A 467 -19.23 -45.69 -32.08
C ARG A 467 -19.67 -44.29 -32.52
N ALA A 468 -20.26 -44.17 -33.71
CA ALA A 468 -20.77 -42.90 -34.21
C ALA A 468 -21.87 -42.32 -33.30
N ASN A 469 -22.78 -43.16 -32.81
CA ASN A 469 -23.81 -42.75 -31.87
C ASN A 469 -23.23 -42.36 -30.49
N GLY A 470 -22.20 -43.07 -30.01
CA GLY A 470 -21.48 -42.71 -28.79
C GLY A 470 -20.80 -41.34 -28.89
N LEU A 471 -20.09 -41.09 -30.00
CA LEU A 471 -19.47 -39.79 -30.27
C LEU A 471 -20.51 -38.67 -30.43
N GLN A 472 -21.66 -38.96 -31.06
CA GLN A 472 -22.74 -37.99 -31.19
C GLN A 472 -23.29 -37.57 -29.81
N LEU A 473 -23.49 -38.52 -28.89
CA LEU A 473 -23.90 -38.21 -27.51
C LEU A 473 -22.85 -37.41 -26.75
N GLU A 474 -21.56 -37.68 -26.97
CA GLU A 474 -20.47 -36.91 -26.37
C GLU A 474 -20.46 -35.47 -26.91
N VAL A 475 -20.62 -35.28 -28.21
CA VAL A 475 -20.74 -33.95 -28.85
C VAL A 475 -21.93 -33.18 -28.28
N ASP A 476 -23.09 -33.81 -28.12
CA ASP A 476 -24.28 -33.16 -27.57
C ASP A 476 -24.10 -32.80 -26.08
N THR A 477 -23.42 -33.66 -25.32
CA THR A 477 -23.07 -33.40 -23.91
C THR A 477 -22.09 -32.22 -23.80
N LEU A 478 -21.04 -32.20 -24.61
CA LEU A 478 -20.06 -31.11 -24.64
C LEU A 478 -20.71 -29.80 -25.11
N ARG A 479 -21.65 -29.86 -26.07
CA ARG A 479 -22.41 -28.70 -26.52
C ARG A 479 -23.27 -28.12 -25.39
N SER A 480 -23.93 -28.98 -24.62
CA SER A 480 -24.71 -28.55 -23.44
C SER A 480 -23.81 -27.93 -22.37
N GLN A 481 -22.68 -28.57 -22.05
CA GLN A 481 -21.69 -28.02 -21.10
C GLN A 481 -21.12 -26.69 -21.56
N LYS A 482 -20.82 -26.54 -22.86
CA LYS A 482 -20.38 -25.28 -23.46
C LYS A 482 -21.42 -24.18 -23.26
N GLY A 483 -22.71 -24.46 -23.52
CA GLY A 483 -23.79 -23.50 -23.31
C GLY A 483 -23.87 -23.01 -21.86
N ILE A 484 -23.77 -23.94 -20.89
CA ILE A 484 -23.78 -23.60 -19.45
C ILE A 484 -22.57 -22.72 -19.08
N LEU A 485 -21.38 -23.04 -19.61
CA LEU A 485 -20.17 -22.26 -19.35
C LEU A 485 -20.25 -20.86 -19.98
N GLU A 486 -20.78 -20.73 -21.19
CA GLU A 486 -21.01 -19.44 -21.85
C GLU A 486 -21.96 -18.57 -21.02
N GLU A 487 -23.06 -19.13 -20.52
CA GLU A 487 -24.00 -18.41 -19.65
C GLU A 487 -23.36 -18.00 -18.31
N GLN A 488 -22.56 -18.86 -17.69
CA GLN A 488 -21.79 -18.50 -16.49
C GLN A 488 -20.77 -17.38 -16.74
N VAL A 489 -20.11 -17.38 -17.90
CA VAL A 489 -19.17 -16.31 -18.28
C VAL A 489 -19.92 -14.99 -18.46
N VAL A 490 -21.10 -15.01 -19.10
CA VAL A 490 -21.94 -13.81 -19.26
C VAL A 490 -22.41 -13.27 -17.92
N VAL A 491 -22.89 -14.13 -17.01
CA VAL A 491 -23.33 -13.70 -15.66
C VAL A 491 -22.17 -13.08 -14.88
N LYS A 492 -21.00 -13.73 -14.84
CA LYS A 492 -19.81 -13.19 -14.14
C LYS A 492 -19.29 -11.91 -14.79
N SER A 493 -19.35 -11.80 -16.11
CA SER A 493 -18.97 -10.57 -16.82
C SER A 493 -19.91 -9.42 -16.47
N ASN A 494 -21.22 -9.66 -16.42
CA ASN A 494 -22.22 -8.67 -16.00
C ASN A 494 -22.02 -8.26 -14.54
N GLU A 495 -21.72 -9.21 -13.64
CA GLU A 495 -21.44 -8.93 -12.23
C GLU A 495 -20.16 -8.08 -12.07
N ALA A 496 -19.07 -8.44 -12.76
CA ALA A 496 -17.84 -7.65 -12.78
C ALA A 496 -18.08 -6.24 -13.37
N SER A 497 -18.88 -6.12 -14.43
CA SER A 497 -19.26 -4.84 -15.02
C SER A 497 -20.04 -3.96 -14.03
N ASN A 498 -20.98 -4.55 -13.29
CA ASN A 498 -21.73 -3.86 -12.25
C ASN A 498 -20.84 -3.41 -11.08
N GLN A 499 -19.85 -4.23 -10.68
CA GLN A 499 -18.87 -3.84 -9.66
C GLN A 499 -17.99 -2.67 -10.14
N VAL A 500 -17.49 -2.74 -11.39
CA VAL A 500 -16.70 -1.65 -11.99
C VAL A 500 -17.53 -0.37 -12.06
N LYS A 501 -18.81 -0.45 -12.42
CA LYS A 501 -19.73 0.69 -12.40
C LYS A 501 -19.90 1.26 -10.98
N GLY A 502 -20.08 0.40 -9.97
CA GLY A 502 -20.16 0.82 -8.57
C GLY A 502 -18.89 1.51 -8.07
N PHE A 503 -17.71 1.01 -8.44
CA PHE A 503 -16.45 1.69 -8.15
C PHE A 503 -16.30 3.02 -8.90
N MET A 504 -16.74 3.08 -10.16
CA MET A 504 -16.73 4.32 -10.94
C MET A 504 -17.61 5.39 -10.31
N ASP A 505 -18.81 5.02 -9.86
CA ASP A 505 -19.72 5.92 -9.16
C ASP A 505 -19.11 6.42 -7.84
N GLN A 506 -18.43 5.55 -7.07
CA GLN A 506 -17.69 5.95 -5.87
C GLN A 506 -16.53 6.91 -6.18
N VAL A 507 -15.75 6.64 -7.24
CA VAL A 507 -14.66 7.53 -7.68
C VAL A 507 -15.21 8.89 -8.09
N ASN A 508 -16.34 8.93 -8.77
CA ASN A 508 -16.99 10.19 -9.17
C ASN A 508 -17.45 11.01 -7.95
N VAL A 509 -18.02 10.35 -6.93
CA VAL A 509 -18.40 11.00 -5.66
C VAL A 509 -17.17 11.55 -4.95
N LEU A 510 -16.11 10.75 -4.82
CA LEU A 510 -14.87 11.18 -4.18
C LEU A 510 -14.18 12.33 -4.94
N GLN A 511 -14.26 12.34 -6.28
CA GLN A 511 -13.78 13.46 -7.09
C GLN A 511 -14.58 14.74 -6.84
N GLN A 512 -15.91 14.65 -6.73
CA GLN A 512 -16.75 15.81 -6.37
C GLN A 512 -16.43 16.32 -4.95
N GLU A 513 -16.27 15.43 -3.98
CA GLU A 513 -15.88 15.79 -2.61
C GLU A 513 -14.50 16.46 -2.59
N LEU A 514 -13.52 15.92 -3.34
CA LEU A 514 -12.19 16.51 -3.45
C LEU A 514 -12.24 17.91 -4.08
N HIS A 515 -13.06 18.11 -5.12
CA HIS A 515 -13.26 19.43 -5.72
C HIS A 515 -13.91 20.42 -4.74
N SER A 516 -14.92 19.97 -3.99
CA SER A 516 -15.55 20.79 -2.95
C SER A 516 -14.55 21.18 -1.85
N LEU A 517 -13.78 20.21 -1.35
CA LEU A 517 -12.75 20.45 -0.33
C LEU A 517 -11.64 21.35 -0.85
N SER A 518 -11.24 21.19 -2.12
CA SER A 518 -10.24 22.06 -2.74
C SER A 518 -10.75 23.50 -2.87
N SER A 519 -12.03 23.69 -3.21
CA SER A 519 -12.66 25.01 -3.27
C SER A 519 -12.70 25.64 -1.88
N GLN A 520 -13.18 24.91 -0.87
CA GLN A 520 -13.25 25.38 0.51
C GLN A 520 -11.85 25.71 1.08
N LYS A 521 -10.84 24.89 0.74
CA LYS A 521 -9.44 25.15 1.08
C LYS A 521 -8.98 26.48 0.48
N SER A 522 -9.22 26.72 -0.82
CA SER A 522 -8.81 27.96 -1.47
C SER A 522 -9.50 29.21 -0.88
N GLU A 523 -10.77 29.10 -0.50
CA GLU A 523 -11.48 30.18 0.20
C GLU A 523 -10.86 30.45 1.57
N SER A 524 -10.57 29.40 2.34
CA SER A 524 -9.93 29.55 3.65
C SER A 524 -8.53 30.17 3.55
N GLU A 525 -7.73 29.78 2.55
CA GLU A 525 -6.41 30.38 2.27
C GLU A 525 -6.53 31.87 1.95
N LEU A 526 -7.49 32.26 1.10
CA LEU A 526 -7.77 33.67 0.81
C LEU A 526 -8.21 34.47 2.04
N THR A 527 -8.99 33.87 2.95
CA THR A 527 -9.38 34.54 4.20
C THR A 527 -8.20 34.71 5.15
N ILE A 528 -7.33 33.71 5.26
CA ILE A 528 -6.11 33.79 6.07
C ILE A 528 -5.18 34.87 5.51
N GLU A 529 -5.02 34.96 4.19
CA GLU A 529 -4.18 35.98 3.57
C GLU A 529 -4.72 37.40 3.81
N LYS A 530 -6.04 37.61 3.73
CA LYS A 530 -6.67 38.89 4.13
C LYS A 530 -6.40 39.24 5.59
N VAL A 531 -6.64 38.30 6.51
CA VAL A 531 -6.39 38.52 7.94
C VAL A 531 -4.91 38.79 8.22
N THR A 532 -4.00 38.13 7.50
CA THR A 532 -2.55 38.36 7.62
C THR A 532 -2.17 39.76 7.15
N GLN A 533 -2.82 40.25 6.09
CA GLN A 533 -2.64 41.61 5.61
C GLN A 533 -3.17 42.63 6.63
N GLU A 534 -4.36 42.41 7.20
CA GLU A 534 -4.94 43.27 8.25
C GLU A 534 -4.05 43.31 9.50
N ILE A 535 -3.52 42.17 9.94
CA ILE A 535 -2.56 42.10 11.05
C ILE A 535 -1.30 42.92 10.74
N SER A 536 -0.80 42.85 9.51
CA SER A 536 0.37 43.63 9.08
C SER A 536 0.09 45.13 9.12
N ASP A 537 -1.10 45.55 8.70
CA ASP A 537 -1.53 46.95 8.78
C ASP A 537 -1.66 47.43 10.24
N PHE A 538 -2.21 46.59 11.14
CA PHE A 538 -2.26 46.90 12.57
C PHE A 538 -0.87 47.00 13.20
N LEU A 539 0.06 46.11 12.85
CA LEU A 539 1.45 46.17 13.32
C LEU A 539 2.13 47.48 12.89
N LEU A 540 1.92 47.91 11.65
CA LEU A 540 2.40 49.21 11.16
C LEU A 540 1.80 50.39 11.93
N GLN A 541 0.51 50.34 12.26
CA GLN A 541 -0.12 51.37 13.08
C GLN A 541 0.46 51.42 14.51
N ILE A 542 0.68 50.26 15.13
CA ILE A 542 1.30 50.16 16.45
C ILE A 542 2.72 50.72 16.44
N GLU A 543 3.53 50.37 15.43
CA GLU A 543 4.90 50.87 15.28
C GLU A 543 4.91 52.41 15.16
N ASN A 544 4.03 52.98 14.33
CA ASN A 544 3.94 54.42 14.12
C ASN A 544 3.46 55.16 15.39
N LEU A 545 2.55 54.56 16.16
CA LEU A 545 2.15 55.09 17.48
C LEU A 545 3.30 55.01 18.49
N ARG A 546 4.08 53.92 18.48
CA ARG A 546 5.28 53.77 19.33
C ARG A 546 6.28 54.88 19.04
N GLU A 547 6.61 55.12 17.77
CA GLU A 547 7.52 56.20 17.37
C GLU A 547 7.02 57.60 17.77
N LYS A 548 5.70 57.84 17.72
CA LYS A 548 5.13 59.12 18.20
C LYS A 548 5.26 59.25 19.72
N LEU A 549 5.12 58.16 20.45
CA LEU A 549 5.23 58.13 21.91
C LEU A 549 6.68 58.30 22.35
N GLU A 550 7.63 57.68 21.64
CA GLU A 550 9.07 57.88 21.82
C GLU A 550 9.46 59.35 21.56
N ARG A 551 8.98 59.96 20.47
CA ARG A 551 9.19 61.40 20.19
C ARG A 551 8.69 62.29 21.32
N LYS A 552 7.46 62.08 21.79
CA LYS A 552 6.89 62.84 22.92
C LYS A 552 7.68 62.63 24.22
N THR A 553 8.19 61.43 24.45
CA THR A 553 9.02 61.13 25.62
C THR A 553 10.34 61.89 25.56
N MET A 554 10.96 61.97 24.38
CA MET A 554 12.16 62.76 24.14
C MET A 554 11.91 64.27 24.39
N ASP A 555 10.79 64.80 23.89
CA ASP A 555 10.40 66.20 24.10
C ASP A 555 10.20 66.51 25.60
N LEU A 556 9.52 65.62 26.33
CA LEU A 556 9.35 65.74 27.78
C LEU A 556 10.69 65.72 28.52
N GLN A 557 11.66 64.95 28.04
CA GLN A 557 13.00 64.90 28.63
C GLN A 557 13.80 66.18 28.40
N ILE A 558 13.68 66.80 27.23
CA ILE A 558 14.28 68.12 26.95
C ILE A 558 13.65 69.18 27.85
N MET A 559 12.32 69.19 27.97
CA MET A 559 11.59 70.09 28.88
C MET A 559 11.99 69.91 30.35
N LEU A 560 12.28 68.67 30.77
CA LEU A 560 12.78 68.39 32.11
C LEU A 560 14.17 69.00 32.34
N GLN A 561 15.08 68.87 31.37
CA GLN A 561 16.41 69.47 31.43
C GLN A 561 16.35 71.01 31.48
N GLU A 562 15.43 71.62 30.72
CA GLU A 562 15.19 73.06 30.78
C GLU A 562 14.64 73.48 32.15
N LYS A 563 13.69 72.73 32.72
CA LYS A 563 13.18 72.95 34.07
C LYS A 563 14.28 72.87 35.13
N GLU A 564 15.17 71.89 35.04
CA GLU A 564 16.34 71.77 35.93
C GLU A 564 17.31 72.95 35.74
N GLY A 565 17.46 73.46 34.51
CA GLY A 565 18.22 74.67 34.21
C GLY A 565 17.63 75.94 34.82
N LEU A 566 16.30 76.10 34.74
CA LEU A 566 15.59 77.19 35.40
C LEU A 566 15.65 77.06 36.93
N GLN A 567 15.55 75.85 37.47
CA GLN A 567 15.68 75.60 38.90
C GLN A 567 17.08 75.95 39.43
N ARG A 568 18.14 75.75 38.63
CA ARG A 568 19.48 76.26 38.96
C ARG A 568 19.51 77.78 39.00
N LYS A 569 18.95 78.47 38.00
CA LYS A 569 18.85 79.94 38.01
C LYS A 569 18.06 80.46 39.22
N VAL A 570 16.98 79.79 39.61
CA VAL A 570 16.21 80.14 40.83
C VAL A 570 17.07 79.99 42.08
N LYS A 571 17.85 78.91 42.20
CA LYS A 571 18.79 78.73 43.32
C LYS A 571 19.90 79.80 43.35
N ASP A 572 20.41 80.20 42.19
CA ASP A 572 21.43 81.25 42.10
C ASP A 572 20.85 82.62 42.52
N LEU A 573 19.62 82.93 42.11
CA LEU A 573 18.89 84.13 42.57
C LEU A 573 18.57 84.08 44.08
N GLU A 574 18.21 82.92 44.63
CA GLU A 574 18.03 82.73 46.07
C GLU A 574 19.34 83.01 46.84
N LEU A 575 20.48 82.59 46.29
CA LEU A 575 21.80 82.89 46.87
C LEU A 575 22.13 84.39 46.79
N GLU A 576 21.82 85.07 45.69
CA GLU A 576 21.92 86.54 45.60
C GLU A 576 21.03 87.24 46.63
N VAL A 577 19.76 86.81 46.78
CA VAL A 577 18.85 87.34 47.81
C VAL A 577 19.41 87.11 49.22
N SER A 578 20.05 85.96 49.46
CA SER A 578 20.72 85.68 50.73
C SER A 578 21.95 86.56 50.97
N SER A 579 22.69 86.92 49.91
CA SER A 579 23.82 87.85 49.98
C SER A 579 23.35 89.28 50.27
N ILE A 580 22.29 89.75 49.60
CA ILE A 580 21.65 91.05 49.87
C ILE A 580 21.10 91.10 51.29
N ARG A 581 20.49 90.00 51.78
CA ARG A 581 20.02 89.89 53.17
C ARG A 581 21.17 90.04 54.18
N ASN A 582 22.33 89.46 53.88
CA ASN A 582 23.50 89.59 54.75
C ASN A 582 24.11 91.00 54.71
N GLN A 583 24.14 91.65 53.54
CA GLN A 583 24.52 93.07 53.41
C GLN A 583 23.54 94.00 54.17
N LYS A 584 22.24 93.67 54.19
CA LYS A 584 21.23 94.38 54.99
C LYS A 584 21.48 94.22 56.50
N SER A 585 21.82 93.01 56.99
CA SER A 585 22.15 92.81 58.41
C SER A 585 23.43 93.54 58.86
N GLU A 586 24.38 93.75 57.94
CA GLU A 586 25.60 94.55 58.19
C GLU A 586 25.32 96.05 58.28
N VAL A 587 24.25 96.54 57.64
CA VAL A 587 23.76 97.93 57.75
C VAL A 587 22.91 98.13 59.00
N GLU A 588 22.10 97.13 59.39
CA GLU A 588 21.29 97.19 60.62
C GLU A 588 22.16 97.17 61.90
N GLU A 589 23.30 96.46 61.91
CA GLU A 589 24.23 96.47 63.05
C GLU A 589 25.02 97.79 63.18
N LYS A 590 25.28 98.49 62.06
CA LYS A 590 25.86 99.85 62.07
C LYS A 590 24.91 100.91 62.65
N VAL A 591 23.60 100.70 62.58
CA VAL A 591 22.57 101.58 63.18
C VAL A 591 22.35 101.29 64.68
N ARG A 592 22.70 100.09 65.18
CA ARG A 592 22.62 99.76 66.61
C ARG A 592 23.74 100.43 67.42
N VAL A 593 24.95 100.47 66.87
CA VAL A 593 26.15 101.07 67.49
C VAL A 593 26.05 102.61 67.63
N GLU A 594 25.31 103.30 66.76
CA GLU A 594 25.05 104.76 66.90
C GLU A 594 23.88 105.09 67.88
N LYS A 595 23.13 104.10 68.36
CA LYS A 595 22.00 104.30 69.30
C LYS A 595 22.40 104.20 70.77
N GLU A 596 23.47 103.47 71.08
CA GLU A 596 24.03 103.34 72.43
C GLU A 596 24.89 104.57 72.86
N GLU A 597 25.32 105.45 71.94
CA GLU A 597 26.10 106.67 72.24
C GLU A 597 25.25 107.91 72.64
N LEU A 598 23.91 107.82 72.62
CA LEU A 598 22.99 108.92 72.93
C LEU A 598 22.26 108.82 74.29
N HIS A 599 22.55 107.80 75.12
CA HIS A 599 22.00 107.68 76.49
C HIS A 599 22.96 108.12 77.61
N VAL A 600 24.19 108.56 77.29
CA VAL A 600 25.23 108.90 78.29
C VAL A 600 25.51 110.42 78.41
N ARG A 601 24.63 111.31 77.91
CA ARG A 601 24.85 112.78 78.01
C ARG A 601 23.72 113.63 78.60
N VAL A 602 22.70 113.02 79.21
CA VAL A 602 21.63 113.74 79.93
C VAL A 602 21.24 112.94 81.16
N THR A 603 22.09 112.77 82.18
CA THR A 603 22.10 113.75 83.28
C THR A 603 23.12 113.32 84.33
N GLU A 604 24.30 113.93 84.28
CA GLU A 604 25.05 114.24 85.49
C GLU A 604 24.55 115.63 85.94
N PHE A 605 23.89 115.70 87.10
CA PHE A 605 24.14 116.66 88.18
C PHE A 605 23.01 116.60 89.21
N GLU A 606 23.43 116.77 90.47
CA GLU A 606 22.62 116.92 91.69
C GLU A 606 22.33 115.57 92.39
N GLU A 607 23.32 115.04 93.11
CA GLU A 607 23.57 115.31 94.55
C GLU A 607 22.68 114.40 95.43
N SER A 608 23.15 113.54 96.33
CA SER A 608 24.43 113.50 97.06
C SER A 608 24.49 112.26 98.00
N PHE A 609 25.71 111.75 98.25
CA PHE A 609 26.20 111.00 99.44
C PHE A 609 25.68 109.55 99.73
N SER A 610 26.42 108.58 100.28
CA SER A 610 27.85 108.29 100.61
C SER A 610 27.86 106.86 101.21
N VAL A 611 28.54 105.85 100.65
CA VAL A 611 29.93 105.43 100.91
C VAL A 611 30.30 105.17 102.38
N LEU A 612 30.50 103.87 102.65
CA LEU A 612 31.43 103.12 103.51
C LEU A 612 31.46 103.22 105.05
N GLU A 613 31.67 102.01 105.60
CA GLU A 613 32.41 101.65 106.83
C GLU A 613 31.60 101.39 108.12
N ASN A 614 31.47 100.10 108.49
CA ASN A 614 32.14 99.55 109.68
C ASN A 614 31.87 98.04 109.91
N ASP A 615 32.93 97.40 110.38
CA ASP A 615 33.01 96.27 111.33
C ASP A 615 32.92 94.81 110.86
N SER A 616 34.10 94.30 110.50
CA SER A 616 34.59 92.97 110.86
C SER A 616 35.06 92.92 112.32
N SER A 617 34.70 91.89 113.10
CA SER A 617 35.41 91.60 114.38
C SER A 617 35.17 90.19 114.94
N THR A 618 35.95 89.21 114.51
CA THR A 618 37.03 88.57 115.31
C THR A 618 37.48 87.25 114.69
N GLN A 619 38.79 87.12 114.69
CA GLN A 619 39.65 86.06 114.17
C GLN A 619 40.38 85.45 115.39
N ILE A 620 40.94 84.23 115.24
CA ILE A 620 42.28 83.83 115.78
C ILE A 620 42.46 83.56 117.29
N LYS A 621 42.89 82.32 117.64
CA LYS A 621 44.20 81.90 118.24
C LYS A 621 44.06 80.50 118.90
N ALA A 622 44.70 79.41 118.47
CA ALA A 622 46.14 79.07 118.37
C ALA A 622 46.77 78.51 119.68
N LEU A 623 46.89 77.16 119.68
CA LEU A 623 47.88 76.22 120.27
C LEU A 623 48.11 76.10 121.79
N GLY A 624 48.26 74.84 122.23
CA GLY A 624 48.89 74.49 123.50
C GLY A 624 48.48 73.11 124.03
N VAL A 625 49.11 72.05 123.52
CA VAL A 625 49.07 70.70 124.09
C VAL A 625 49.86 70.69 125.42
N GLU A 626 49.46 69.77 126.32
CA GLU A 626 50.00 69.40 127.65
C GLU A 626 49.25 70.07 128.84
N LEU A 627 48.68 69.39 129.86
CA LEU A 627 48.91 68.06 130.43
C LEU A 627 47.76 67.72 131.44
N LYS A 628 47.20 66.50 131.30
CA LYS A 628 46.68 65.54 132.33
C LYS A 628 46.09 66.02 133.69
N ASN A 629 44.90 65.46 133.99
CA ASN A 629 44.45 64.78 135.22
C ASN A 629 44.76 65.38 136.62
N LEU A 630 43.72 65.83 137.34
CA LEU A 630 43.04 65.12 138.46
C LEU A 630 42.04 66.04 139.20
N GLN A 631 41.15 65.39 139.97
CA GLN A 631 40.50 65.91 141.18
C GLN A 631 39.19 66.70 140.96
N GLN A 632 37.99 66.09 140.92
CA GLN A 632 37.37 65.15 141.87
C GLN A 632 37.23 65.70 143.29
N GLU A 633 35.96 65.68 143.72
CA GLU A 633 35.48 65.43 145.08
C GLU A 633 34.99 66.59 145.96
N LEU A 634 33.68 66.52 146.21
CA LEU A 634 33.09 66.17 147.51
C LEU A 634 32.03 67.23 147.87
N ASP A 635 30.80 67.02 147.42
CA ASP A 635 29.77 66.32 148.20
C ASP A 635 29.51 66.97 149.57
N SER A 636 28.24 67.26 149.84
CA SER A 636 27.48 66.42 150.77
C SER A 636 26.38 67.20 151.51
N LEU A 637 25.14 66.86 151.15
CA LEU A 637 24.02 66.55 152.04
C LEU A 637 23.54 67.61 153.05
N HIS A 638 22.38 68.21 152.71
CA HIS A 638 21.21 68.17 153.59
C HIS A 638 19.97 68.61 152.77
N ALA A 639 19.39 67.77 151.89
CA ALA A 639 18.50 66.66 152.24
C ALA A 639 17.51 67.07 153.36
N GLU A 640 16.24 67.29 153.05
CA GLU A 640 15.24 66.21 153.01
C GLU A 640 14.27 66.37 154.19
N LYS A 641 13.39 67.35 154.08
CA LYS A 641 12.19 67.33 154.92
C LYS A 641 11.08 68.11 154.27
N THR A 642 10.37 67.45 153.37
CA THR A 642 8.97 67.69 153.03
C THR A 642 8.73 68.64 151.85
N GLN A 643 8.26 68.26 150.66
CA GLN A 643 7.70 67.00 150.13
C GLN A 643 6.53 66.43 150.95
N LEU A 644 5.31 66.57 150.41
CA LEU A 644 4.16 65.64 150.51
C LEU A 644 2.80 66.35 150.45
N GLN A 645 2.72 67.69 150.45
CA GLN A 645 1.43 68.39 150.41
C GLN A 645 1.01 68.96 149.04
N LEU A 646 1.86 68.92 148.01
CA LEU A 646 1.50 69.43 146.67
C LEU A 646 1.33 68.34 145.59
N GLU A 647 1.52 67.07 145.93
CA GLU A 647 1.47 65.94 144.97
C GLU A 647 0.03 65.64 144.49
N THR A 648 -1.00 65.90 145.30
CA THR A 648 -2.39 65.48 145.01
C THR A 648 -3.10 66.33 143.93
N VAL A 649 -2.56 67.50 143.57
CA VAL A 649 -3.15 68.35 142.52
C VAL A 649 -2.61 67.98 141.12
N ARG A 650 -1.48 67.26 141.03
CA ARG A 650 -0.82 66.92 139.76
C ARG A 650 -1.49 65.76 139.01
N GLU A 651 -1.96 64.74 139.74
CA GLU A 651 -2.54 63.51 139.14
C GLU A 651 -3.88 63.74 138.41
N LYS A 652 -4.63 64.81 138.74
CA LYS A 652 -5.89 65.15 138.05
C LYS A 652 -5.67 65.73 136.65
N GLN A 653 -4.48 66.25 136.35
CA GLN A 653 -4.15 66.85 135.06
C GLN A 653 -3.63 65.80 134.05
N GLU A 654 -2.94 64.76 134.52
CA GLU A 654 -2.44 63.66 133.66
C GLU A 654 -3.54 62.76 133.06
N LEU A 655 -4.69 62.56 133.75
CA LEU A 655 -5.82 61.79 133.19
C LEU A 655 -6.53 62.52 132.03
N SER A 656 -6.48 63.85 132.00
CA SER A 656 -7.03 64.68 130.93
C SER A 656 -6.17 64.62 129.66
N GLU A 657 -4.84 64.59 129.80
CA GLU A 657 -3.91 64.54 128.67
C GLU A 657 -3.89 63.18 127.97
N ASN A 658 -4.03 62.07 128.72
CA ASN A 658 -4.14 60.72 128.14
C ASN A 658 -5.42 60.51 127.32
N LEU A 659 -6.53 61.18 127.69
CA LEU A 659 -7.80 61.09 126.97
C LEU A 659 -7.76 61.88 125.63
N ALA A 660 -7.00 62.98 125.59
CA ALA A 660 -6.73 63.75 124.37
C ALA A 660 -5.78 63.02 123.40
N LEU A 661 -4.80 62.26 123.92
CA LEU A 661 -3.89 61.45 123.10
C LEU A 661 -4.62 60.28 122.41
N MET A 662 -5.48 59.57 123.14
CA MET A 662 -6.33 58.51 122.59
C MET A 662 -7.31 59.03 121.54
N GLY A 663 -7.82 60.26 121.71
CA GLY A 663 -8.65 60.95 120.72
C GLY A 663 -7.91 61.20 119.40
N LYS A 664 -6.62 61.59 119.45
CA LYS A 664 -5.79 61.80 118.25
C LYS A 664 -5.52 60.48 117.50
N GLN A 665 -5.24 59.40 118.22
CA GLN A 665 -5.01 58.08 117.59
C GLN A 665 -6.27 57.53 116.90
N ASN A 666 -7.46 57.74 117.48
CA ASN A 666 -8.72 57.32 116.85
C ASN A 666 -9.02 58.09 115.55
N ILE A 667 -8.70 59.39 115.49
CA ILE A 667 -8.85 60.19 114.26
C ILE A 667 -7.88 59.71 113.18
N GLU A 668 -6.63 59.39 113.55
CA GLU A 668 -5.62 58.87 112.61
C GLU A 668 -6.01 57.48 112.05
N LEU A 669 -6.50 56.57 112.90
CA LEU A 669 -7.00 55.27 112.45
C LEU A 669 -8.25 55.41 111.57
N THR A 670 -9.16 56.34 111.90
CA THR A 670 -10.33 56.63 111.06
C THR A 670 -9.91 57.19 109.68
N SER A 671 -8.89 58.03 109.63
CA SER A 671 -8.31 58.54 108.38
C SER A 671 -7.69 57.41 107.55
N LYS A 672 -6.87 56.54 108.16
CA LYS A 672 -6.26 55.39 107.48
C LYS A 672 -7.30 54.39 106.95
N ILE A 673 -8.37 54.13 107.71
CA ILE A 673 -9.48 53.29 107.27
C ILE A 673 -10.20 53.91 106.08
N SER A 674 -10.46 55.23 106.10
CA SER A 674 -11.06 55.93 104.96
C SER A 674 -10.18 55.91 103.72
N GLU A 675 -8.87 56.03 103.88
CA GLU A 675 -7.88 55.98 102.79
C GLU A 675 -7.80 54.57 102.18
N GLN A 676 -7.81 53.53 103.01
CA GLN A 676 -7.90 52.14 102.55
C GLN A 676 -9.23 51.84 101.86
N GLN A 677 -10.37 52.37 102.35
CA GLN A 677 -11.65 52.22 101.67
C GLN A 677 -11.68 52.91 100.30
N LYS A 678 -11.05 54.08 100.15
CA LYS A 678 -10.91 54.75 98.84
C LYS A 678 -10.00 53.96 97.89
N SER A 679 -8.89 53.43 98.40
CA SER A 679 -7.98 52.58 97.62
C SER A 679 -8.65 51.29 97.14
N LEU A 680 -9.38 50.60 98.03
CA LEU A 680 -10.13 49.38 97.69
C LEU A 680 -11.23 49.65 96.66
N LYS A 681 -11.95 50.78 96.79
CA LYS A 681 -12.96 51.15 95.79
C LYS A 681 -12.34 51.46 94.42
N GLY A 682 -11.19 52.13 94.40
CA GLY A 682 -10.42 52.33 93.16
C GLY A 682 -9.91 51.03 92.54
N GLN A 683 -9.53 50.04 93.35
CA GLN A 683 -9.16 48.70 92.86
C GLN A 683 -10.37 47.95 92.28
N GLU A 684 -11.54 48.04 92.92
CA GLU A 684 -12.76 47.39 92.45
C GLU A 684 -13.26 47.98 91.12
N ASP A 685 -13.22 49.30 90.96
CA ASP A 685 -13.55 49.97 89.70
C ASP A 685 -12.59 49.58 88.58
N ALA A 686 -11.29 49.42 88.88
CA ALA A 686 -10.31 48.93 87.91
C ALA A 686 -10.55 47.47 87.51
N ILE A 687 -10.94 46.60 88.45
CA ILE A 687 -11.27 45.19 88.17
C ILE A 687 -12.51 45.09 87.27
N ASN A 688 -13.56 45.88 87.55
CA ASN A 688 -14.76 45.88 86.73
C ASN A 688 -14.48 46.34 85.28
N LYS A 689 -13.65 47.38 85.12
CA LYS A 689 -13.22 47.85 83.80
C LYS A 689 -12.42 46.78 83.04
N LEU A 690 -11.50 46.09 83.71
CA LEU A 690 -10.75 44.97 83.11
C LEU A 690 -11.66 43.79 82.76
N HIS A 691 -12.71 43.53 83.55
CA HIS A 691 -13.67 42.46 83.25
C HIS A 691 -14.50 42.76 82.00
N GLU A 692 -14.94 44.01 81.81
CA GLU A 692 -15.63 44.46 80.61
C GLU A 692 -14.74 44.38 79.36
N GLU A 693 -13.48 44.81 79.47
CA GLU A 693 -12.48 44.69 78.39
C GLU A 693 -12.19 43.22 78.04
N HIS A 694 -12.08 42.35 79.03
CA HIS A 694 -11.93 40.91 78.82
C HIS A 694 -13.15 40.29 78.12
N ASN A 695 -14.37 40.68 78.50
CA ASN A 695 -15.59 40.20 77.84
C ASN A 695 -15.72 40.71 76.40
N HIS A 696 -15.32 41.95 76.14
CA HIS A 696 -15.25 42.49 74.78
C HIS A 696 -14.22 41.74 73.92
N SER A 697 -13.02 41.49 74.46
CA SER A 697 -11.97 40.71 73.79
C SER A 697 -12.43 39.26 73.50
N LYS A 698 -13.09 38.60 74.47
CA LYS A 698 -13.63 37.25 74.30
C LYS A 698 -14.70 37.18 73.19
N SER A 699 -15.55 38.20 73.08
CA SER A 699 -16.53 38.30 72.00
C SER A 699 -15.86 38.50 70.63
N GLN A 700 -14.81 39.32 70.55
CA GLN A 700 -14.03 39.49 69.32
C GLN A 700 -13.32 38.20 68.90
N TYR A 701 -12.78 37.42 69.85
CA TYR A 701 -12.18 36.11 69.59
C TYR A 701 -13.19 35.12 68.99
N LEU A 702 -14.40 35.02 69.56
CA LEU A 702 -15.45 34.14 69.01
C LEU A 702 -15.84 34.55 67.57
N ILE A 703 -15.88 35.84 67.28
CA ILE A 703 -16.20 36.34 65.93
C ILE A 703 -15.05 36.02 64.96
N ALA A 704 -13.79 36.15 65.39
CA ALA A 704 -12.64 35.80 64.59
C ALA A 704 -12.56 34.29 64.30
N GLU A 705 -12.80 33.46 65.31
CA GLU A 705 -12.87 32.00 65.20
C GLU A 705 -13.93 31.56 64.19
N LYS A 706 -15.16 32.11 64.31
CA LYS A 706 -16.24 31.82 63.37
C LYS A 706 -15.90 32.22 61.93
N LYS A 707 -15.23 33.37 61.72
CA LYS A 707 -14.79 33.79 60.38
C LYS A 707 -13.70 32.88 59.82
N ILE A 708 -12.77 32.42 60.65
CA ILE A 708 -11.74 31.46 60.24
C ILE A 708 -12.39 30.13 59.84
N GLU A 709 -13.36 29.65 60.63
CA GLU A 709 -14.13 28.44 60.34
C GLU A 709 -14.91 28.57 59.02
N GLU A 710 -15.62 29.68 58.80
CA GLU A 710 -16.34 29.96 57.55
C GLU A 710 -15.39 29.96 56.35
N THR A 711 -14.21 30.58 56.47
CA THR A 711 -13.21 30.55 55.38
C THR A 711 -12.63 29.15 55.15
N ALA A 712 -12.40 28.38 56.21
CA ALA A 712 -11.90 27.01 56.11
C ALA A 712 -12.92 26.08 55.45
N GLU A 713 -14.21 26.20 55.78
CA GLU A 713 -15.30 25.46 55.14
C GLU A 713 -15.41 25.79 53.64
N GLU A 714 -15.27 27.06 53.26
CA GLU A 714 -15.22 27.44 51.84
C GLU A 714 -14.02 26.82 51.11
N PHE A 715 -12.85 26.77 51.74
CA PHE A 715 -11.69 26.07 51.18
C PHE A 715 -11.94 24.57 51.04
N CYS A 716 -12.49 23.91 52.06
CA CYS A 716 -12.85 22.49 52.02
C CYS A 716 -13.84 22.20 50.89
N LYS A 717 -14.89 23.02 50.72
CA LYS A 717 -15.85 22.90 49.60
C LYS A 717 -15.16 23.03 48.23
N LYS A 718 -14.25 23.99 48.07
CA LYS A 718 -13.47 24.16 46.82
C LYS A 718 -12.58 22.94 46.53
N PHE A 719 -11.96 22.35 47.56
CA PHE A 719 -11.15 21.13 47.41
C PHE A 719 -12.01 19.92 47.07
N GLU A 720 -13.16 19.75 47.72
CA GLU A 720 -14.13 18.68 47.40
C GLU A 720 -14.68 18.80 45.98
N ASP A 721 -15.00 20.02 45.53
CA ASP A 721 -15.40 20.29 44.15
C ASP A 721 -14.30 19.96 43.15
N SER A 722 -13.06 20.37 43.45
CA SER A 722 -11.90 20.05 42.62
C SER A 722 -11.64 18.54 42.56
N LEU A 723 -11.71 17.84 43.69
CA LEU A 723 -11.61 16.37 43.77
C LEU A 723 -12.72 15.69 42.99
N ARG A 724 -13.97 16.15 43.13
CA ARG A 724 -15.13 15.62 42.40
C ARG A 724 -14.97 15.77 40.89
N ILE A 725 -14.50 16.94 40.43
CA ILE A 725 -14.22 17.21 39.01
C ILE A 725 -13.06 16.32 38.54
N MET A 726 -12.00 16.19 39.33
CA MET A 726 -10.86 15.34 39.00
C MET A 726 -11.27 13.86 38.89
N SER A 727 -12.03 13.33 39.84
CA SER A 727 -12.55 11.96 39.79
C SER A 727 -13.52 11.73 38.62
N ARG A 728 -14.28 12.75 38.19
CA ARG A 728 -15.07 12.67 36.94
C ARG A 728 -14.18 12.67 35.70
N ARG A 729 -13.15 13.52 35.66
CA ARG A 729 -12.18 13.55 34.56
C ARG A 729 -11.41 12.23 34.43
N ILE A 730 -11.00 11.63 35.55
CA ILE A 730 -10.34 10.32 35.59
C ILE A 730 -11.27 9.25 35.00
N ARG A 731 -12.53 9.18 35.43
CA ARG A 731 -13.51 8.23 34.87
C ARG A 731 -13.74 8.40 33.37
N VAL A 732 -13.86 9.65 32.90
CA VAL A 732 -14.02 9.92 31.46
C VAL A 732 -12.76 9.50 30.69
N ALA A 733 -11.56 9.77 31.21
CA ALA A 733 -10.32 9.36 30.59
C ALA A 733 -10.17 7.83 30.55
N GLU A 734 -10.48 7.13 31.64
CA GLU A 734 -10.49 5.67 31.72
C GLU A 734 -11.48 5.07 30.71
N GLN A 735 -12.68 5.64 30.62
CA GLN A 735 -13.68 5.20 29.66
C GLN A 735 -13.23 5.43 28.21
N LEU A 736 -12.71 6.61 27.87
CA LEU A 736 -12.14 6.87 26.55
C LEU A 736 -10.97 5.94 26.23
N HIS A 737 -10.14 5.58 27.22
CA HIS A 737 -9.07 4.62 27.02
C HIS A 737 -9.60 3.20 26.75
N LEU A 738 -10.65 2.78 27.46
CA LEU A 738 -11.29 1.48 27.22
C LEU A 738 -11.98 1.44 25.86
N GLU A 739 -12.71 2.50 25.48
CA GLU A 739 -13.37 2.64 24.18
C GLU A 739 -12.34 2.68 23.04
N ASN A 740 -11.26 3.46 23.17
CA ASN A 740 -10.18 3.48 22.17
C ASN A 740 -9.47 2.12 22.05
N LYS A 741 -9.28 1.41 23.17
CA LYS A 741 -8.70 0.05 23.16
C LYS A 741 -9.63 -0.94 22.47
N ASP A 742 -10.93 -0.89 22.75
CA ASP A 742 -11.95 -1.74 22.13
C ASP A 742 -12.08 -1.47 20.62
N VAL A 743 -12.11 -0.18 20.23
CA VAL A 743 -12.09 0.22 18.82
C VAL A 743 -10.80 -0.27 18.14
N TYR A 744 -9.64 -0.11 18.76
CA TYR A 744 -8.38 -0.60 18.20
C TYR A 744 -8.39 -2.12 18.01
N VAL A 745 -8.87 -2.89 19.00
CA VAL A 745 -8.99 -4.35 18.91
C VAL A 745 -9.95 -4.75 17.80
N LYS A 746 -11.15 -4.16 17.73
CA LYS A 746 -12.14 -4.44 16.68
C LYS A 746 -11.59 -4.11 15.28
N THR A 747 -10.87 -3.01 15.14
CA THR A 747 -10.27 -2.61 13.86
C THR A 747 -9.17 -3.59 13.46
N LYS A 748 -8.32 -4.01 14.42
CA LYS A 748 -7.29 -5.03 14.19
C LYS A 748 -7.89 -6.38 13.79
N GLU A 749 -8.92 -6.84 14.48
CA GLU A 749 -9.63 -8.09 14.16
C GLU A 749 -10.28 -8.05 12.77
N LYS A 750 -10.83 -6.88 12.37
CA LYS A 750 -11.36 -6.68 11.02
C LYS A 750 -10.26 -6.82 9.96
N TYR A 751 -9.12 -6.17 10.16
CA TYR A 751 -7.97 -6.32 9.25
C TYR A 751 -7.45 -7.76 9.22
N GLU A 752 -7.38 -8.45 10.36
CA GLU A 752 -6.96 -9.86 10.38
C GLU A 752 -7.92 -10.80 9.64
N LYS A 753 -9.23 -10.53 9.69
CA LYS A 753 -10.24 -11.26 8.90
C LYS A 753 -10.10 -10.96 7.41
N GLU A 754 -10.03 -9.70 7.03
CA GLU A 754 -9.82 -9.27 5.63
C GLU A 754 -8.52 -9.88 5.07
N ASN A 755 -7.43 -9.92 5.84
CA ASN A 755 -6.17 -10.51 5.40
C ASN A 755 -6.27 -12.03 5.22
N LYS A 756 -7.05 -12.73 6.06
CA LYS A 756 -7.32 -14.17 5.89
C LYS A 756 -8.13 -14.43 4.63
N GLU A 757 -9.18 -13.65 4.39
CA GLU A 757 -10.01 -13.74 3.19
C GLU A 757 -9.19 -13.44 1.92
N LEU A 758 -8.39 -12.38 1.92
CA LEU A 758 -7.47 -12.04 0.83
C LEU A 758 -6.46 -13.17 0.58
N ASN A 759 -5.90 -13.78 1.63
CA ASN A 759 -4.96 -14.87 1.47
C ASN A 759 -5.62 -16.13 0.87
N GLU A 760 -6.86 -16.43 1.22
CA GLU A 760 -7.62 -17.51 0.58
C GLU A 760 -7.96 -17.18 -0.89
N ILE A 761 -8.30 -15.93 -1.21
CA ILE A 761 -8.47 -15.48 -2.60
C ILE A 761 -7.15 -15.60 -3.38
N VAL A 762 -6.02 -15.26 -2.78
CA VAL A 762 -4.69 -15.43 -3.40
C VAL A 762 -4.40 -16.91 -3.65
N LYS A 763 -4.64 -17.81 -2.70
CA LYS A 763 -4.44 -19.26 -2.92
C LYS A 763 -5.32 -19.81 -4.04
N THR A 764 -6.59 -19.40 -4.08
CA THR A 764 -7.53 -19.86 -5.12
C THR A 764 -7.16 -19.32 -6.50
N THR A 765 -6.73 -18.06 -6.59
CA THR A 765 -6.23 -17.47 -7.84
C THR A 765 -4.90 -18.09 -8.28
N GLU A 766 -3.96 -18.36 -7.36
CA GLU A 766 -2.72 -19.08 -7.66
C GLU A 766 -2.99 -20.48 -8.21
N PHE A 767 -3.97 -21.20 -7.63
CA PHE A 767 -4.39 -22.50 -8.14
C PHE A 767 -5.00 -22.38 -9.55
N ALA A 768 -5.87 -21.39 -9.79
CA ALA A 768 -6.43 -21.13 -11.11
C ALA A 768 -5.35 -20.79 -12.15
N VAL A 769 -4.33 -20.01 -11.77
CA VAL A 769 -3.18 -19.68 -12.63
C VAL A 769 -2.36 -20.92 -12.96
N LYS A 770 -2.12 -21.82 -12.00
CA LYS A 770 -1.45 -23.11 -12.27
C LYS A 770 -2.24 -23.95 -13.29
N LYS A 771 -3.55 -24.05 -13.11
CA LYS A 771 -4.43 -24.77 -14.05
C LYS A 771 -4.44 -24.13 -15.45
N MET A 772 -4.47 -22.80 -15.54
CA MET A 772 -4.32 -22.10 -16.82
C MET A 772 -2.96 -22.40 -17.48
N LYS A 773 -1.89 -22.47 -16.70
CA LYS A 773 -0.55 -22.78 -17.21
C LYS A 773 -0.47 -24.20 -17.78
N GLU A 774 -1.09 -25.17 -17.11
CA GLU A 774 -1.22 -26.54 -17.62
C GLU A 774 -2.03 -26.58 -18.92
N ILE A 775 -3.20 -25.93 -18.97
CA ILE A 775 -4.02 -25.83 -20.19
C ILE A 775 -3.24 -25.19 -21.33
N THR A 776 -2.45 -24.14 -21.05
CA THR A 776 -1.63 -23.46 -22.05
C THR A 776 -0.53 -24.37 -22.61
N LEU A 777 0.09 -25.19 -21.76
CA LEU A 777 1.08 -26.17 -22.19
C LEU A 777 0.43 -27.24 -23.08
N THR A 778 -0.71 -27.80 -22.67
CA THR A 778 -1.45 -28.78 -23.47
C THR A 778 -1.92 -28.20 -24.82
N ALA A 779 -2.38 -26.94 -24.83
CA ALA A 779 -2.77 -26.26 -26.07
C ALA A 779 -1.57 -26.05 -27.01
N ASN A 780 -0.40 -25.68 -26.46
CA ASN A 780 0.82 -25.54 -27.26
C ASN A 780 1.28 -26.89 -27.84
N ASP A 781 1.22 -27.98 -27.07
CA ASP A 781 1.55 -29.32 -27.57
C ASP A 781 0.58 -29.75 -28.68
N ALA A 782 -0.71 -29.44 -28.53
CA ALA A 782 -1.73 -29.69 -29.56
C ALA A 782 -1.49 -28.86 -30.84
N LEU A 783 -1.12 -27.59 -30.69
CA LEU A 783 -0.76 -26.73 -31.83
C LEU A 783 0.50 -27.23 -32.56
N PHE A 784 1.53 -27.66 -31.83
CA PHE A 784 2.71 -28.25 -32.42
C PHE A 784 2.40 -29.56 -33.17
N GLY A 785 1.51 -30.38 -32.60
CA GLY A 785 0.96 -31.55 -33.27
C GLY A 785 0.21 -31.18 -34.56
N LEU A 786 -0.56 -30.10 -34.55
CA LEU A 786 -1.30 -29.60 -35.71
C LEU A 786 -0.36 -29.08 -36.82
N ASP A 787 0.69 -28.34 -36.46
CA ASP A 787 1.72 -27.87 -37.40
C ASP A 787 2.43 -29.06 -38.07
N THR A 788 2.71 -30.11 -37.30
CA THR A 788 3.28 -31.35 -37.84
C THR A 788 2.34 -32.02 -38.84
N VAL A 789 1.04 -32.04 -38.57
CA VAL A 789 0.02 -32.56 -39.50
C VAL A 789 -0.09 -31.68 -40.75
N ALA A 790 -0.02 -30.35 -40.59
CA ALA A 790 -0.04 -29.41 -41.70
C ALA A 790 1.14 -29.62 -42.65
N LEU A 791 2.36 -29.80 -42.11
CA LEU A 791 3.55 -30.10 -42.91
C LEU A 791 3.40 -31.41 -43.70
N LYS A 792 2.86 -32.47 -43.07
CA LYS A 792 2.56 -33.75 -43.76
C LYS A 792 1.50 -33.59 -44.83
N PHE A 793 0.52 -32.71 -44.63
CA PHE A 793 -0.50 -32.42 -45.62
C PHE A 793 0.09 -31.68 -46.82
N GLU A 794 0.96 -30.69 -46.60
CA GLU A 794 1.70 -29.99 -47.66
C GLU A 794 2.55 -30.97 -48.48
N GLU A 795 3.28 -31.86 -47.81
CA GLU A 795 4.09 -32.91 -48.44
C GLU A 795 3.22 -33.86 -49.30
N CYS A 796 2.09 -34.33 -48.76
CA CYS A 796 1.13 -35.15 -49.51
C CYS A 796 0.58 -34.39 -50.73
N SER A 797 0.19 -33.12 -50.56
CA SER A 797 -0.32 -32.29 -51.65
C SER A 797 0.73 -32.10 -52.76
N GLY A 798 2.00 -31.90 -52.39
CA GLY A 798 3.12 -31.84 -53.33
C GLY A 798 3.30 -33.14 -54.11
N ASN A 799 3.24 -34.29 -53.42
CA ASN A 799 3.30 -35.61 -54.07
C ASN A 799 2.13 -35.83 -55.04
N PHE A 800 0.91 -35.44 -54.67
CA PHE A 800 -0.26 -35.51 -55.56
C PHE A 800 -0.08 -34.62 -56.79
N MET A 801 0.39 -33.39 -56.63
CA MET A 801 0.64 -32.48 -57.74
C MET A 801 1.73 -33.00 -58.68
N ASN A 802 2.78 -33.64 -58.16
CA ASN A 802 3.82 -34.27 -58.97
C ASN A 802 3.26 -35.46 -59.77
N ARG A 803 2.43 -36.31 -59.15
CA ARG A 803 1.75 -37.42 -59.85
C ARG A 803 0.80 -36.93 -60.93
N ILE A 804 0.00 -35.90 -60.64
CA ILE A 804 -0.88 -35.25 -61.63
C ILE A 804 -0.06 -34.70 -62.79
N SER A 805 1.07 -34.03 -62.50
CA SER A 805 1.96 -33.49 -63.53
C SER A 805 2.55 -34.59 -64.40
N LYS A 806 3.01 -35.70 -63.82
CA LYS A 806 3.54 -36.86 -64.56
C LYS A 806 2.48 -37.51 -65.46
N ALA A 807 1.30 -37.79 -64.91
CA ALA A 807 0.18 -38.33 -65.68
C ALA A 807 -0.25 -37.37 -66.80
N SER A 808 -0.26 -36.06 -66.54
CA SER A 808 -0.56 -35.04 -67.55
C SER A 808 0.45 -35.05 -68.70
N CYS A 809 1.74 -35.18 -68.39
CA CYS A 809 2.79 -35.33 -69.40
C CYS A 809 2.59 -36.60 -70.24
N GLU A 810 2.34 -37.75 -69.61
CA GLU A 810 2.10 -39.03 -70.30
C GLU A 810 0.87 -38.96 -71.22
N VAL A 811 -0.22 -38.33 -70.77
CA VAL A 811 -1.41 -38.09 -71.60
C VAL A 811 -1.10 -37.18 -72.79
N LEU A 812 -0.29 -36.13 -72.61
CA LEU A 812 0.14 -35.27 -73.72
C LEU A 812 0.99 -36.06 -74.74
N PHE A 813 1.90 -36.93 -74.30
CA PHE A 813 2.64 -37.81 -75.18
C PHE A 813 1.72 -38.77 -75.96
N ALA A 814 0.75 -39.39 -75.29
CA ALA A 814 -0.23 -40.26 -75.93
C ALA A 814 -1.07 -39.50 -76.97
N LYS A 815 -1.54 -38.29 -76.64
CA LYS A 815 -2.25 -37.41 -77.56
C LYS A 815 -1.43 -37.11 -78.81
N ASP A 816 -0.14 -36.82 -78.64
CA ASP A 816 0.77 -36.52 -79.74
C ASP A 816 1.07 -37.73 -80.61
N TRP A 817 1.20 -38.91 -79.99
CA TRP A 817 1.34 -40.18 -80.71
C TRP A 817 0.11 -40.49 -81.56
N VAL A 818 -1.10 -40.40 -80.99
CA VAL A 818 -2.37 -40.61 -81.70
C VAL A 818 -2.48 -39.63 -82.86
N ARG A 819 -2.17 -38.35 -82.63
CA ARG A 819 -2.18 -37.32 -83.68
C ARG A 819 -1.26 -37.67 -84.85
N ARG A 820 -0.03 -38.13 -84.58
CA ARG A 820 0.89 -38.57 -85.65
C ARG A 820 0.37 -39.78 -86.41
N LYS A 821 -0.19 -40.77 -85.70
CA LYS A 821 -0.75 -41.97 -86.34
C LYS A 821 -1.99 -41.66 -87.17
N ASN A 822 -2.90 -40.80 -86.69
CA ASN A 822 -4.04 -40.36 -87.49
C ASN A 822 -3.61 -39.64 -88.77
N ASN A 823 -2.59 -38.78 -88.72
CA ASN A 823 -2.05 -38.16 -89.93
C ASN A 823 -1.47 -39.19 -90.91
N ALA A 824 -0.77 -40.21 -90.42
CA ALA A 824 -0.26 -41.29 -91.27
C ALA A 824 -1.38 -42.16 -91.87
N ILE A 825 -2.42 -42.48 -91.08
CA ILE A 825 -3.61 -43.20 -91.57
C ILE A 825 -4.31 -42.38 -92.65
N LYS A 826 -4.42 -41.06 -92.48
CA LYS A 826 -4.99 -40.18 -93.48
C LYS A 826 -4.22 -40.24 -94.80
N HIS A 827 -2.89 -40.22 -94.77
CA HIS A 827 -2.08 -40.40 -95.99
C HIS A 827 -2.29 -41.76 -96.64
N VAL A 828 -2.34 -42.85 -95.85
CA VAL A 828 -2.64 -44.18 -96.40
C VAL A 828 -4.05 -44.22 -97.00
N GLN A 829 -5.02 -43.53 -96.39
CA GLN A 829 -6.37 -43.43 -96.92
C GLN A 829 -6.40 -42.65 -98.25
N GLU A 830 -5.68 -41.53 -98.33
CA GLU A 830 -5.48 -40.76 -99.57
C GLU A 830 -4.84 -41.62 -100.68
N ASP A 831 -3.85 -42.46 -100.33
CA ASP A 831 -3.21 -43.41 -101.27
C ASP A 831 -4.19 -44.49 -101.74
N VAL A 832 -4.99 -45.06 -100.82
CA VAL A 832 -6.02 -46.06 -101.15
C VAL A 832 -7.08 -45.45 -102.06
N ASP A 833 -7.56 -44.25 -101.77
CA ASP A 833 -8.53 -43.55 -102.62
C ASP A 833 -7.95 -43.29 -104.02
N CYS A 834 -6.67 -42.92 -104.12
CA CYS A 834 -5.96 -42.79 -105.40
C CYS A 834 -5.90 -44.12 -106.17
N LEU A 835 -5.58 -45.21 -105.48
CA LEU A 835 -5.53 -46.56 -106.09
C LEU A 835 -6.92 -47.05 -106.53
N LEU A 836 -7.97 -46.73 -105.78
CA LEU A 836 -9.35 -47.05 -106.17
C LEU A 836 -9.74 -46.33 -107.46
N VAL A 837 -9.43 -45.03 -107.57
CA VAL A 837 -9.66 -44.29 -108.82
C VAL A 837 -8.86 -44.90 -109.97
N GLN A 838 -7.61 -45.31 -109.75
CA GLN A 838 -6.83 -46.00 -110.78
C GLN A 838 -7.46 -47.35 -111.16
N LEU A 839 -7.97 -48.11 -110.20
CA LEU A 839 -8.65 -49.39 -110.46
C LEU A 839 -9.91 -49.17 -111.30
N ASP A 840 -10.74 -48.18 -110.96
CA ASP A 840 -11.93 -47.82 -111.73
C ASP A 840 -11.57 -47.44 -113.17
N THR A 841 -10.49 -46.68 -113.38
CA THR A 841 -10.02 -46.37 -114.74
C THR A 841 -9.57 -47.61 -115.50
N LYS A 842 -8.88 -48.55 -114.83
CA LYS A 842 -8.45 -49.82 -115.45
C LYS A 842 -9.63 -50.74 -115.73
N GLU A 843 -10.63 -50.77 -114.85
CA GLU A 843 -11.87 -51.49 -115.08
C GLU A 843 -12.62 -50.95 -116.30
N ALA A 844 -12.71 -49.61 -116.43
CA ALA A 844 -13.27 -48.98 -117.62
C ALA A 844 -12.48 -49.31 -118.91
N GLU A 845 -11.15 -49.31 -118.87
CA GLU A 845 -10.30 -49.75 -119.99
C GLU A 845 -10.57 -51.22 -120.36
N VAL A 846 -10.66 -52.11 -119.36
CA VAL A 846 -10.96 -53.54 -119.56
C VAL A 846 -12.35 -53.72 -120.17
N LEU A 847 -13.36 -52.99 -119.71
CA LEU A 847 -14.71 -53.01 -120.30
C LEU A 847 -14.67 -52.55 -121.77
N GLY A 848 -13.91 -51.48 -122.07
CA GLY A 848 -13.72 -51.02 -123.45
C GLY A 848 -13.00 -52.04 -124.34
N LEU A 849 -12.02 -52.79 -123.79
CA LEU A 849 -11.36 -53.89 -124.51
C LEU A 849 -12.32 -55.08 -124.71
N ARG A 850 -13.12 -55.45 -123.70
CA ARG A 850 -14.13 -56.51 -123.80
C ARG A 850 -15.16 -56.19 -124.89
N GLU A 851 -15.62 -54.95 -124.98
CA GLU A 851 -16.54 -54.52 -126.05
C GLU A 851 -15.89 -54.64 -127.45
N LYS A 852 -14.62 -54.25 -127.60
CA LYS A 852 -13.87 -54.42 -128.85
C LYS A 852 -13.72 -55.89 -129.24
N VAL A 853 -13.38 -56.75 -128.28
CA VAL A 853 -13.27 -58.20 -128.50
C VAL A 853 -14.61 -58.76 -128.97
N TRP A 854 -15.71 -58.42 -128.30
CA TRP A 854 -17.05 -58.85 -128.72
C TRP A 854 -17.41 -58.41 -130.15
N LYS A 855 -17.05 -57.17 -130.54
CA LYS A 855 -17.24 -56.68 -131.93
C LYS A 855 -16.41 -57.49 -132.93
N LEU A 856 -15.16 -57.85 -132.58
CA LEU A 856 -14.30 -58.67 -133.43
C LEU A 856 -14.81 -60.11 -133.53
N GLU A 857 -15.26 -60.71 -132.42
CA GLU A 857 -15.87 -62.04 -132.40
C GLU A 857 -17.14 -62.10 -133.28
N ASN A 858 -17.98 -61.06 -133.25
CA ASN A 858 -19.14 -60.99 -134.14
C ASN A 858 -18.74 -60.90 -135.62
N LYS A 859 -17.75 -60.07 -135.97
CA LYS A 859 -17.23 -60.00 -137.34
C LYS A 859 -16.60 -61.32 -137.77
N ALA A 860 -15.89 -62.00 -136.87
CA ALA A 860 -15.34 -63.33 -137.13
C ALA A 860 -16.47 -64.34 -137.41
N ARG A 861 -17.54 -64.34 -136.61
CA ARG A 861 -18.74 -65.17 -136.86
C ARG A 861 -19.40 -64.87 -138.22
N GLU A 862 -19.50 -63.61 -138.62
CA GLU A 862 -20.02 -63.25 -139.95
C GLU A 862 -19.11 -63.73 -141.08
N LEU A 863 -17.79 -63.55 -140.94
CA LEU A 863 -16.81 -64.05 -141.90
C LEU A 863 -16.84 -65.58 -142.01
N GLU A 864 -16.92 -66.30 -140.89
CA GLU A 864 -17.09 -67.76 -140.87
C GLU A 864 -18.36 -68.19 -141.60
N LYS A 865 -19.48 -67.47 -141.43
CA LYS A 865 -20.72 -67.74 -142.14
C LYS A 865 -20.55 -67.55 -143.66
N MET A 866 -19.93 -66.46 -144.09
CA MET A 866 -19.64 -66.22 -145.52
C MET A 866 -18.69 -67.27 -146.11
N VAL A 867 -17.72 -67.76 -145.33
CA VAL A 867 -16.83 -68.85 -145.76
C VAL A 867 -17.64 -70.14 -145.95
N LYS A 868 -18.51 -70.51 -145.00
CA LYS A 868 -19.39 -71.68 -145.14
C LYS A 868 -20.32 -71.58 -146.35
N GLU A 869 -20.97 -70.44 -146.54
CA GLU A 869 -21.84 -70.20 -147.71
C GLU A 869 -21.05 -70.32 -149.03
N ASN A 870 -19.79 -69.85 -149.08
CA ASN A 870 -18.91 -70.01 -150.23
C ASN A 870 -18.44 -71.47 -150.44
N GLU A 871 -18.13 -72.20 -149.38
CA GLU A 871 -17.79 -73.63 -149.44
C GLU A 871 -18.96 -74.46 -149.96
N GLU A 872 -20.18 -74.18 -149.48
CA GLU A 872 -21.42 -74.79 -149.98
C GLU A 872 -21.65 -74.45 -151.46
N GLY A 873 -21.45 -73.18 -151.87
CA GLY A 873 -21.51 -72.76 -153.27
C GLY A 873 -20.47 -73.45 -154.16
N MET A 874 -19.23 -73.61 -153.67
CA MET A 874 -18.15 -74.35 -154.34
C MET A 874 -18.47 -75.84 -154.49
N LEU A 875 -19.07 -76.47 -153.46
CA LEU A 875 -19.54 -77.85 -153.52
C LEU A 875 -20.67 -78.01 -154.55
N GLY A 876 -21.60 -77.05 -154.62
CA GLY A 876 -22.64 -76.96 -155.65
C GLY A 876 -22.05 -76.91 -157.06
N MET A 877 -21.12 -75.98 -157.32
CA MET A 877 -20.40 -75.92 -158.60
C MET A 877 -19.59 -77.19 -158.89
N GLY A 878 -19.04 -77.84 -157.86
CA GLY A 878 -18.36 -79.12 -157.98
C GLY A 878 -19.30 -80.23 -158.45
N GLU A 879 -20.53 -80.26 -157.93
CA GLU A 879 -21.56 -81.20 -158.37
C GLU A 879 -22.05 -80.89 -159.79
N GLU A 880 -22.24 -79.62 -160.13
CA GLU A 880 -22.55 -79.18 -161.49
C GLU A 880 -21.46 -79.59 -162.50
N LYS A 881 -20.18 -79.41 -162.14
CA LYS A 881 -19.04 -79.87 -162.96
C LYS A 881 -19.03 -81.40 -163.07
N ARG A 882 -19.29 -82.13 -161.98
CA ARG A 882 -19.40 -83.61 -162.01
C ARG A 882 -20.53 -84.04 -162.94
N GLU A 883 -21.68 -83.39 -162.89
CA GLU A 883 -22.82 -83.67 -163.78
C GLU A 883 -22.50 -83.35 -165.25
N ALA A 884 -21.84 -82.21 -165.52
CA ALA A 884 -21.36 -81.89 -166.87
C ALA A 884 -20.39 -82.95 -167.42
N ILE A 885 -19.49 -83.47 -166.57
CA ILE A 885 -18.60 -84.59 -166.92
C ILE A 885 -19.40 -85.87 -167.18
N ARG A 886 -20.40 -86.21 -166.35
CA ARG A 886 -21.28 -87.38 -166.60
C ARG A 886 -21.97 -87.28 -167.95
N GLN A 887 -22.52 -86.11 -168.29
CA GLN A 887 -23.16 -85.88 -169.59
C GLN A 887 -22.18 -86.02 -170.76
N LEU A 888 -20.95 -85.50 -170.63
CA LEU A 888 -19.90 -85.68 -171.64
C LEU A 888 -19.50 -87.16 -171.80
N CYS A 889 -19.37 -87.93 -170.71
CA CYS A 889 -19.05 -89.35 -170.77
C CYS A 889 -20.13 -90.15 -171.51
N VAL A 890 -21.41 -89.89 -171.24
CA VAL A 890 -22.55 -90.50 -171.98
C VAL A 890 -22.44 -90.20 -173.47
N TRP A 891 -22.06 -88.98 -173.83
CA TRP A 891 -21.86 -88.58 -175.22
C TRP A 891 -20.68 -89.29 -175.88
N ILE A 892 -19.55 -89.43 -175.17
CA ILE A 892 -18.38 -90.18 -175.65
C ILE A 892 -18.73 -91.67 -175.87
N ASP A 893 -19.46 -92.30 -174.96
CA ASP A 893 -19.84 -93.72 -175.08
C ASP A 893 -20.82 -93.95 -176.25
N TYR A 894 -21.72 -92.99 -176.52
CA TYR A 894 -22.54 -92.99 -177.73
C TYR A 894 -21.68 -92.96 -179.01
N HIS A 895 -20.68 -92.08 -179.05
CA HIS A 895 -19.75 -91.99 -180.18
C HIS A 895 -18.86 -93.24 -180.34
N ARG A 896 -18.36 -93.81 -179.24
CA ARG A 896 -17.59 -95.07 -179.25
C ARG A 896 -18.42 -96.23 -179.76
N SER A 897 -19.63 -96.42 -179.22
CA SER A 897 -20.55 -97.48 -179.66
C SER A 897 -20.87 -97.38 -181.16
N ARG A 898 -21.03 -96.16 -181.68
CA ARG A 898 -21.23 -95.92 -183.11
C ARG A 898 -19.96 -96.16 -183.94
N SER A 899 -18.79 -95.82 -183.41
CA SER A 899 -17.51 -96.08 -184.07
C SER A 899 -17.17 -97.57 -184.11
N ASP A 900 -17.47 -98.34 -183.06
CA ASP A 900 -17.29 -99.79 -183.01
C ASP A 900 -18.28 -100.51 -183.93
N TYR A 901 -19.52 -100.00 -184.02
CA TYR A 901 -20.48 -100.45 -185.03
C TYR A 901 -19.94 -100.26 -186.46
N LEU A 902 -19.38 -99.09 -186.77
CA LEU A 902 -18.76 -98.82 -188.08
C LEU A 902 -17.51 -99.68 -188.33
N LYS A 903 -16.68 -99.92 -187.30
CA LYS A 903 -15.51 -100.80 -187.38
C LYS A 903 -15.91 -102.24 -187.70
N LYS A 904 -16.95 -102.77 -187.04
CA LYS A 904 -17.44 -104.14 -187.27
C LYS A 904 -17.89 -104.37 -188.71
N VAL A 905 -18.59 -103.39 -189.29
CA VAL A 905 -19.00 -103.42 -190.72
C VAL A 905 -17.79 -103.44 -191.66
N LEU A 906 -16.73 -102.70 -191.33
CA LEU A 906 -15.47 -102.66 -192.11
C LEU A 906 -14.69 -103.99 -192.02
N THR A 907 -14.63 -104.62 -190.85
CA THR A 907 -13.94 -105.90 -190.67
C THR A 907 -14.62 -107.04 -191.44
N GLU A 908 -15.96 -107.05 -191.51
CA GLU A 908 -16.74 -108.01 -192.32
C GLU A 908 -16.53 -107.81 -193.84
N MET A 909 -16.24 -106.59 -194.29
CA MET A 909 -15.97 -106.28 -195.71
C MET A 909 -14.56 -106.70 -196.18
N SER A 910 -13.60 -106.82 -195.26
CA SER A 910 -12.19 -107.15 -195.56
C SER A 910 -11.90 -108.65 -195.71
N ALA A 911 -12.79 -109.53 -195.22
CA ALA A 911 -12.60 -110.99 -195.23
C ALA A 911 -12.80 -111.67 -196.60
N VAL A 912 -13.23 -110.96 -197.65
CA VAL A 912 -13.61 -111.55 -198.96
C VAL A 912 -12.56 -111.33 -200.08
N ARG A 913 -11.40 -110.69 -199.82
CA ARG A 913 -10.46 -110.28 -200.91
C ARG A 913 -9.00 -110.76 -200.87
N SER A 914 -8.58 -111.69 -200.01
CA SER A 914 -7.21 -112.26 -200.03
C SER A 914 -7.16 -113.79 -200.27
N HIS A 915 -7.71 -114.21 -201.42
CA HIS A 915 -7.29 -115.40 -202.17
C HIS A 915 -6.80 -114.92 -203.56
N ARG A 916 -5.58 -114.34 -203.61
CA ARG A 916 -4.66 -114.30 -204.77
C ARG A 916 -3.39 -113.50 -204.39
N THR A 917 -2.29 -114.25 -204.28
CA THR A 917 -0.84 -113.90 -204.17
C THR A 917 -0.31 -113.15 -202.93
N SER A 918 0.65 -113.83 -202.28
CA SER A 918 1.59 -113.53 -201.17
C SER A 918 1.02 -113.32 -199.77
#